data_AF-A0A0Q7ACN4-F1
#
_entry.id   AF-A0A0Q7ACN4-F1
#
_cell.length_a   1.000
_cell.length_b   1.000
_cell.length_c   1.000
_cell.angle_alpha   90.00
_cell.angle_beta   90.00
_cell.angle_gamma   90.00
#
_symmetry.space_group_name_H-M   'P 1'
#
loop_
_entity.id
_entity.type
_entity.pdbx_description
1 polymer ?
#
loop_
_entity_poly.entity_id
_entity_poly.type
_entity_poly.pdbx_seq_one_letter_code
_entity_poly.pdbx_strand_id
1 'polypeptide(L)'
;MGGFEGADHVNGQRVALDMAASNGHLERLDEDHANAAARGIGVVRESIGWRLCEPSPGHFDLQRAVRIARSAERHGLQVVWTLMHYGTPPDVDLFDEALVPRFAAFAAAVARTIGQRSVRAPIYNLVNEIGFLAWAASATNLIHPYRGDPANAGETSSASGYALKRRLVRAVLAGVAAVRAVDPRARFLHIEPVVHVGTPRDRPDLAAQAQRVADYQWQAWDMIEGRIEAELGGSRDALDLVGVNHYHSGQWEVGTERRLRWHEQDPRRRPLSALLRAAWLRYRRPLILAETSHVGVGRADWLHDMASEVRAARRAGVPVDGLCLYPLVDRHDWNEPDHWHRSGLWDVAHPADPTAPLSRRLCIDYAAALARWQRILPEDSTTTETPMSHLIVFSHLRWAFVYQRPQHLMVRLGPHHPVLFIEEPVHLDPADGPARIDRIPKGPGVDVLVPRTPIAAGGFHDDQLPVLKPLLAEYLRSHAIDDYLVWFYTPMALPLLSELRPRAVVYDCMDELSAFKDAPRQLRQRETALMKAADLVFTGGPALYEAKRHLHPQVHCLPSSVDAAHFAPAGLAPTSDAAAEAERLQGALPGPRLGFFGVIDERLDTALVDALARARPGWQIVMIGPVVKIDPAQLPRHPNLHWLGMQPYPMLPHLMAGWDVCLMPFALNEATRFISPTKTLEYLAGDKPVVSTAVPDVVGLYGAVVRIASDHAGFIAACEAALAEPEDARARRREASRETVAQSSWDRAAQRVLEQIDAMTRSAARHAGEADASDAPHGVPVVKRTVRHVRHLVIGAGPTGLAAAYHLAQGTSAPAQTLLVERADTVGGWCRSVTQQGYTFDHAGHIMFSNDAYVLDMYERLLGDNVHWQNREAWVYSKNVYTRYPFQGSLYGLPPAVLKECLVGAIEARFGPIDSHQSAPPPTPPANFEEFIDRVWGKGIAKHFATPYNRKLWAVPLAEMETSWLGGRVPLPDLGQMIEGALEPTPAPMGPNARFGYPLRGGFQALMDGFLPLLECELSVRTSVLHVSPSRRTVRFDDGRSISFDALVSTMPLPQLVQACGDEAPADVQAAARGLRHVAVRCVNLGVRLPAGRERLTDKHWIYYPEETVFHRIFVQGNASPHNNPPGGFGLTCEITYGPSKPLPCDGEALTARAIADCRAVGILGPDDEIECANQVDMPCAYVIYDHARAANVACIRDWFASFGIVLAGRYSEWEYYNSDHAFIAGRRAAVQVQAALAPAAAAPAGALGGGGRAAAAR
;
A
#
# COMPACT_ATOMS: atom_id res chain seq x y z
N MET A 1 -21.26 7.55 -6.87
CA MET A 1 -22.27 8.64 -6.85
C MET A 1 -23.07 8.58 -8.15
N GLY A 2 -24.17 9.30 -8.22
CA GLY A 2 -24.82 9.65 -9.49
C GLY A 2 -25.54 10.98 -9.36
N GLY A 3 -26.15 11.49 -10.42
CA GLY A 3 -27.01 12.66 -10.35
C GLY A 3 -28.12 12.64 -11.39
N PHE A 4 -29.16 13.41 -11.16
CA PHE A 4 -30.32 13.52 -12.06
C PHE A 4 -30.22 14.81 -12.86
N GLU A 5 -30.71 14.81 -14.11
CA GLU A 5 -30.69 16.02 -14.92
C GLU A 5 -31.56 17.10 -14.28
N GLY A 6 -30.97 18.27 -14.07
CA GLY A 6 -31.53 19.32 -13.22
C GLY A 6 -31.60 20.70 -13.84
N ALA A 7 -31.18 20.86 -15.10
CA ALA A 7 -31.12 22.14 -15.79
C ALA A 7 -32.50 22.84 -15.83
N ASP A 8 -32.56 24.08 -15.33
CA ASP A 8 -33.80 24.84 -15.11
C ASP A 8 -33.90 26.14 -15.94
N HIS A 9 -32.95 26.39 -16.84
CA HIS A 9 -32.87 27.61 -17.63
C HIS A 9 -33.96 27.76 -18.71
N VAL A 10 -34.02 28.97 -19.28
CA VAL A 10 -34.71 29.23 -20.54
C VAL A 10 -33.73 29.01 -21.69
N ASN A 11 -34.04 28.10 -22.61
CA ASN A 11 -33.15 27.76 -23.72
C ASN A 11 -33.09 28.87 -24.79
N GLY A 12 -32.20 28.72 -25.78
CA GLY A 12 -32.05 29.65 -26.90
C GLY A 12 -33.28 29.80 -27.81
N GLN A 13 -34.26 28.89 -27.72
CA GLN A 13 -35.56 28.97 -28.38
C GLN A 13 -36.64 29.68 -27.53
N ARG A 14 -36.27 30.19 -26.34
CA ARG A 14 -37.13 30.81 -25.33
C ARG A 14 -38.10 29.85 -24.61
N VAL A 15 -37.83 28.54 -24.65
CA VAL A 15 -38.56 27.52 -23.88
C VAL A 15 -37.95 27.41 -22.48
N ALA A 16 -38.79 27.49 -21.43
CA ALA A 16 -38.36 27.31 -20.05
C ALA A 16 -38.31 25.81 -19.70
N LEU A 17 -37.15 25.30 -19.32
CA LEU A 17 -36.91 23.88 -19.06
C LEU A 17 -37.10 23.51 -17.57
N ASP A 18 -37.63 22.32 -17.31
CA ASP A 18 -37.48 21.61 -16.03
C ASP A 18 -37.19 20.14 -16.33
N MET A 19 -35.91 19.82 -16.53
CA MET A 19 -35.49 18.52 -17.06
C MET A 19 -35.81 17.34 -16.13
N ALA A 20 -35.94 17.60 -14.82
CA ALA A 20 -36.35 16.60 -13.83
C ALA A 20 -37.87 16.31 -13.87
N ALA A 21 -38.68 17.26 -14.34
CA ALA A 21 -40.09 17.00 -14.65
C ALA A 21 -40.22 16.28 -16.01
N SER A 22 -39.48 16.72 -17.04
CA SER A 22 -39.68 16.21 -18.41
C SER A 22 -39.21 14.76 -18.62
N ASN A 23 -38.29 14.24 -17.81
CA ASN A 23 -37.96 12.81 -17.77
C ASN A 23 -38.77 12.00 -16.72
N GLY A 24 -39.74 12.63 -16.06
CA GLY A 24 -40.62 12.02 -15.08
C GLY A 24 -39.94 11.68 -13.76
N HIS A 25 -38.82 12.32 -13.42
CA HIS A 25 -38.06 12.05 -12.19
C HIS A 25 -38.78 12.63 -10.96
N LEU A 26 -39.38 13.82 -11.05
CA LEU A 26 -40.12 14.42 -9.92
C LEU A 26 -41.39 13.64 -9.55
N GLU A 27 -41.98 12.90 -10.48
CA GLU A 27 -43.12 12.01 -10.26
C GLU A 27 -42.69 10.69 -9.61
N ARG A 28 -41.54 10.15 -10.03
CA ARG A 28 -41.01 8.84 -9.57
C ARG A 28 -39.82 8.97 -8.59
N LEU A 29 -39.72 10.11 -7.92
CA LEU A 29 -38.60 10.51 -7.05
C LEU A 29 -38.17 9.45 -6.03
N ASP A 30 -39.14 8.86 -5.30
CA ASP A 30 -38.86 7.77 -4.34
C ASP A 30 -38.41 6.48 -5.02
N GLU A 31 -38.91 6.17 -6.21
CA GLU A 31 -38.50 4.99 -6.96
C GLU A 31 -37.09 5.16 -7.54
N ASP A 32 -36.75 6.34 -8.06
CA ASP A 32 -35.41 6.62 -8.59
C ASP A 32 -34.36 6.68 -7.47
N HIS A 33 -34.70 7.23 -6.29
CA HIS A 33 -33.86 7.16 -5.11
C HIS A 33 -33.72 5.73 -4.57
N ALA A 34 -34.81 4.95 -4.48
CA ALA A 34 -34.74 3.54 -4.10
C ALA A 34 -33.90 2.73 -5.09
N ASN A 35 -34.03 2.99 -6.40
CA ASN A 35 -33.23 2.39 -7.46
C ASN A 35 -31.74 2.75 -7.33
N ALA A 36 -31.40 4.00 -7.01
CA ALA A 36 -30.01 4.41 -6.75
C ALA A 36 -29.43 3.70 -5.52
N ALA A 37 -30.15 3.70 -4.40
CA ALA A 37 -29.74 3.03 -3.16
C ALA A 37 -29.59 1.51 -3.33
N ALA A 38 -30.54 0.84 -3.98
CA ALA A 38 -30.50 -0.58 -4.32
C ALA A 38 -29.38 -0.95 -5.31
N ARG A 39 -28.75 0.04 -5.95
CA ARG A 39 -27.55 -0.09 -6.77
C ARG A 39 -26.30 0.43 -6.07
N GLY A 40 -26.29 0.55 -4.74
CA GLY A 40 -25.09 0.93 -3.97
C GLY A 40 -24.62 2.37 -4.19
N ILE A 41 -25.49 3.25 -4.67
CA ILE A 41 -25.20 4.69 -4.81
C ILE A 41 -25.64 5.39 -3.52
N GLY A 42 -24.71 5.64 -2.59
CA GLY A 42 -25.00 6.32 -1.32
C GLY A 42 -25.02 7.85 -1.35
N VAL A 43 -24.71 8.46 -2.51
CA VAL A 43 -24.68 9.92 -2.70
C VAL A 43 -25.25 10.28 -4.08
N VAL A 44 -26.21 11.19 -4.11
CA VAL A 44 -26.86 11.71 -5.32
C VAL A 44 -26.63 13.22 -5.48
N ARG A 45 -26.49 13.71 -6.71
CA ARG A 45 -26.56 15.13 -7.05
C ARG A 45 -27.95 15.47 -7.58
N GLU A 46 -28.54 16.50 -7.00
CA GLU A 46 -29.92 16.92 -7.21
C GLU A 46 -29.98 18.41 -7.58
N SER A 47 -31.07 18.83 -8.21
CA SER A 47 -31.33 20.25 -8.48
C SER A 47 -32.72 20.71 -8.06
N ILE A 48 -32.72 21.78 -7.27
CA ILE A 48 -33.96 22.45 -6.88
C ILE A 48 -34.37 23.53 -7.90
N GLY A 49 -33.42 24.07 -8.67
CA GLY A 49 -33.65 25.10 -9.69
C GLY A 49 -34.09 26.43 -9.09
N TRP A 50 -33.22 27.45 -9.11
CA TRP A 50 -33.54 28.76 -8.54
C TRP A 50 -34.75 29.41 -9.23
N ARG A 51 -34.89 29.30 -10.55
CA ARG A 51 -36.07 29.81 -11.27
C ARG A 51 -37.36 29.11 -10.82
N LEU A 52 -37.27 27.83 -10.48
CA LEU A 52 -38.41 26.98 -10.12
C LEU A 52 -38.81 27.14 -8.65
N CYS A 53 -37.86 27.52 -7.79
CA CYS A 53 -38.09 27.80 -6.37
C CYS A 53 -38.40 29.27 -6.05
N GLU A 54 -38.46 30.17 -7.04
CA GLU A 54 -38.84 31.58 -6.84
C GLU A 54 -39.93 32.01 -7.85
N PRO A 55 -41.19 31.58 -7.66
CA PRO A 55 -42.29 31.87 -8.59
C PRO A 55 -42.75 33.34 -8.59
N SER A 56 -42.36 34.13 -7.60
CA SER A 56 -42.54 35.59 -7.58
C SER A 56 -41.46 36.29 -6.76
N PRO A 57 -41.17 37.58 -7.02
CA PRO A 57 -39.94 38.23 -6.53
C PRO A 57 -39.76 38.17 -4.99
N GLY A 58 -38.76 37.41 -4.55
CA GLY A 58 -38.41 37.23 -3.14
C GLY A 58 -39.29 36.24 -2.36
N HIS A 59 -40.21 35.55 -3.03
CA HIS A 59 -41.04 34.50 -2.43
C HIS A 59 -40.47 33.12 -2.80
N PHE A 60 -39.82 32.46 -1.85
CA PHE A 60 -39.16 31.18 -2.09
C PHE A 60 -40.08 29.98 -1.78
N ASP A 61 -40.52 29.24 -2.81
CA ASP A 61 -41.15 27.93 -2.63
C ASP A 61 -40.08 26.83 -2.63
N LEU A 62 -39.83 26.28 -1.44
CA LEU A 62 -38.84 25.23 -1.20
C LEU A 62 -39.47 23.84 -1.02
N GLN A 63 -40.75 23.63 -1.39
CA GLN A 63 -41.40 22.32 -1.30
C GLN A 63 -40.71 21.26 -2.18
N ARG A 64 -40.17 21.64 -3.34
CA ARG A 64 -39.33 20.75 -4.18
C ARG A 64 -38.12 20.23 -3.39
N ALA A 65 -37.38 21.14 -2.76
CA ALA A 65 -36.22 20.81 -1.92
C ALA A 65 -36.61 19.91 -0.73
N VAL A 66 -37.75 20.18 -0.07
CA VAL A 66 -38.27 19.35 1.04
C VAL A 66 -38.73 17.96 0.57
N ARG A 67 -39.31 17.84 -0.64
CA ARG A 67 -39.67 16.53 -1.24
C ARG A 67 -38.43 15.70 -1.52
N ILE A 68 -37.41 16.28 -2.16
CA ILE A 68 -36.11 15.64 -2.44
C ILE A 68 -35.45 15.19 -1.14
N ALA A 69 -35.35 16.07 -0.14
CA ALA A 69 -34.70 15.77 1.15
C ALA A 69 -35.35 14.56 1.85
N ARG A 70 -36.69 14.55 1.97
CA ARG A 70 -37.45 13.45 2.59
C ARG A 70 -37.32 12.12 1.85
N SER A 71 -37.14 12.17 0.53
CA SER A 71 -36.99 10.97 -0.31
C SER A 71 -35.57 10.40 -0.18
N ALA A 72 -34.55 11.25 -0.27
CA ALA A 72 -33.16 10.87 -0.02
C ALA A 72 -32.97 10.30 1.40
N GLU A 73 -33.58 10.94 2.42
CA GLU A 73 -33.60 10.49 3.82
C GLU A 73 -34.18 9.07 3.98
N ARG A 74 -35.32 8.77 3.35
CA ARG A 74 -35.92 7.41 3.34
C ARG A 74 -34.99 6.33 2.80
N HIS A 75 -34.10 6.69 1.88
CA HIS A 75 -33.23 5.75 1.18
C HIS A 75 -31.75 5.85 1.63
N GLY A 76 -31.47 6.57 2.72
CA GLY A 76 -30.12 6.70 3.29
C GLY A 76 -29.14 7.50 2.44
N LEU A 77 -29.64 8.27 1.48
CA LEU A 77 -28.85 8.98 0.48
C LEU A 77 -28.40 10.35 0.99
N GLN A 78 -27.12 10.66 0.76
CA GLN A 78 -26.61 12.02 0.93
C GLN A 78 -26.82 12.82 -0.36
N VAL A 79 -27.33 14.04 -0.23
CA VAL A 79 -27.62 14.92 -1.37
C VAL A 79 -26.54 15.98 -1.54
N VAL A 80 -26.04 16.12 -2.77
CA VAL A 80 -25.28 17.28 -3.25
C VAL A 80 -26.26 18.24 -3.91
N TRP A 81 -26.54 19.36 -3.25
CA TRP A 81 -27.60 20.29 -3.61
C TRP A 81 -27.13 21.29 -4.66
N THR A 82 -27.60 21.17 -5.91
CA THR A 82 -27.42 22.19 -6.95
C THR A 82 -28.53 23.22 -6.83
N LEU A 83 -28.17 24.46 -6.47
CA LEU A 83 -29.15 25.52 -6.21
C LEU A 83 -29.59 26.22 -7.51
N MET A 84 -28.63 26.65 -8.32
CA MET A 84 -28.87 27.24 -9.65
C MET A 84 -28.29 26.31 -10.72
N HIS A 85 -29.15 25.69 -11.52
CA HIS A 85 -28.76 24.86 -12.66
C HIS A 85 -29.02 25.61 -13.98
N TYR A 86 -28.35 26.75 -14.06
CA TYR A 86 -28.42 27.76 -15.13
C TYR A 86 -29.65 28.69 -15.11
N GLY A 87 -30.77 28.34 -14.46
CA GLY A 87 -31.97 29.18 -14.42
C GLY A 87 -31.93 30.33 -13.40
N THR A 88 -32.40 31.51 -13.82
CA THR A 88 -32.73 32.65 -12.94
C THR A 88 -34.24 32.91 -12.90
N PRO A 89 -34.78 33.53 -11.83
CA PRO A 89 -36.15 34.01 -11.78
C PRO A 89 -36.49 34.98 -12.93
N PRO A 90 -37.77 35.09 -13.37
CA PRO A 90 -38.13 35.91 -14.54
C PRO A 90 -37.83 37.42 -14.42
N ASP A 91 -37.68 37.95 -13.20
CA ASP A 91 -37.30 39.33 -12.90
C ASP A 91 -35.78 39.55 -12.74
N VAL A 92 -34.96 38.48 -12.86
CA VAL A 92 -33.51 38.51 -12.61
C VAL A 92 -32.73 38.11 -13.86
N ASP A 93 -32.02 39.06 -14.46
CA ASP A 93 -31.12 38.83 -15.59
C ASP A 93 -29.71 38.42 -15.10
N LEU A 94 -29.08 37.45 -15.79
CA LEU A 94 -27.69 37.02 -15.58
C LEU A 94 -26.68 38.17 -15.62
N PHE A 95 -26.98 39.21 -16.40
CA PHE A 95 -26.08 40.33 -16.66
C PHE A 95 -26.26 41.52 -15.71
N ASP A 96 -27.17 41.44 -14.74
CA ASP A 96 -27.51 42.55 -13.85
C ASP A 96 -26.97 42.36 -12.42
N GLU A 97 -26.52 43.45 -11.78
CA GLU A 97 -25.91 43.42 -10.43
C GLU A 97 -26.85 42.95 -9.32
N ALA A 98 -28.17 43.07 -9.51
CA ALA A 98 -29.19 42.62 -8.56
C ALA A 98 -29.17 41.10 -8.31
N LEU A 99 -28.60 40.32 -9.24
CA LEU A 99 -28.45 38.87 -9.12
C LEU A 99 -27.69 38.47 -7.85
N VAL A 100 -26.60 39.17 -7.51
CA VAL A 100 -25.70 38.81 -6.39
C VAL A 100 -26.42 38.81 -5.02
N PRO A 101 -27.05 39.91 -4.56
CA PRO A 101 -27.74 39.92 -3.27
C PRO A 101 -29.00 39.04 -3.27
N ARG A 102 -29.70 38.89 -4.40
CA ARG A 102 -30.91 38.07 -4.47
C ARG A 102 -30.59 36.58 -4.39
N PHE A 103 -29.56 36.13 -5.10
CA PHE A 103 -29.08 34.75 -5.02
C PHE A 103 -28.57 34.40 -3.61
N ALA A 104 -27.85 35.32 -2.95
CA ALA A 104 -27.41 35.12 -1.56
C ALA A 104 -28.61 34.97 -0.59
N ALA A 105 -29.68 35.75 -0.78
CA ALA A 105 -30.92 35.62 0.01
C ALA A 105 -31.62 34.26 -0.24
N PHE A 106 -31.67 33.79 -1.49
CA PHE A 106 -32.17 32.46 -1.85
C PHE A 106 -31.34 31.35 -1.21
N ALA A 107 -30.02 31.38 -1.36
CA ALA A 107 -29.11 30.39 -0.79
C ALA A 107 -29.24 30.28 0.74
N ALA A 108 -29.39 31.41 1.43
CA ALA A 108 -29.65 31.42 2.88
C ALA A 108 -31.03 30.84 3.25
N ALA A 109 -32.05 31.00 2.40
CA ALA A 109 -33.37 30.39 2.61
C ALA A 109 -33.31 28.87 2.43
N VAL A 110 -32.64 28.39 1.37
CA VAL A 110 -32.37 26.96 1.14
C VAL A 110 -31.60 26.36 2.32
N ALA A 111 -30.54 27.04 2.79
CA ALA A 111 -29.76 26.59 3.94
C ALA A 111 -30.60 26.48 5.23
N ARG A 112 -31.52 27.42 5.49
CA ARG A 112 -32.44 27.33 6.64
C ARG A 112 -33.36 26.11 6.52
N THR A 113 -33.88 25.83 5.32
CA THR A 113 -34.82 24.72 5.09
C THR A 113 -34.16 23.34 5.04
N ILE A 114 -32.91 23.24 4.59
CA ILE A 114 -32.17 21.98 4.41
C ILE A 114 -31.23 21.68 5.58
N GLY A 115 -30.48 22.66 6.09
CA GLY A 115 -29.51 22.47 7.18
C GLY A 115 -30.18 21.93 8.46
N GLN A 116 -31.37 22.44 8.79
CA GLN A 116 -32.20 21.97 9.91
C GLN A 116 -32.71 20.52 9.77
N ARG A 117 -32.63 19.93 8.57
CA ARG A 117 -33.08 18.55 8.28
C ARG A 117 -31.93 17.57 8.09
N SER A 118 -30.75 18.07 7.73
CA SER A 118 -29.61 17.22 7.37
C SER A 118 -28.81 16.79 8.61
N VAL A 119 -28.87 15.49 8.91
CA VAL A 119 -28.07 14.85 9.96
C VAL A 119 -26.56 15.01 9.68
N ARG A 120 -26.16 14.83 8.41
CA ARG A 120 -24.78 15.10 7.94
C ARG A 120 -24.62 16.57 7.55
N ALA A 121 -23.38 17.05 7.48
CA ALA A 121 -23.03 18.31 6.84
C ALA A 121 -23.60 18.38 5.40
N PRO A 122 -24.44 19.36 5.05
CA PRO A 122 -24.92 19.51 3.68
C PRO A 122 -23.78 19.89 2.74
N ILE A 123 -23.80 19.34 1.52
CA ILE A 123 -22.89 19.74 0.43
C ILE A 123 -23.69 20.55 -0.59
N TYR A 124 -23.25 21.78 -0.87
CA TYR A 124 -23.90 22.70 -1.81
C TYR A 124 -23.02 22.94 -3.04
N ASN A 125 -23.64 22.88 -4.21
CA ASN A 125 -23.15 23.40 -5.48
C ASN A 125 -24.01 24.62 -5.80
N LEU A 126 -23.49 25.82 -5.55
CA LEU A 126 -24.32 27.04 -5.54
C LEU A 126 -24.79 27.41 -6.95
N VAL A 127 -23.84 27.59 -7.86
CA VAL A 127 -24.08 27.81 -9.29
C VAL A 127 -23.32 26.73 -10.05
N ASN A 128 -24.02 25.94 -10.86
CA ASN A 128 -23.38 24.89 -11.65
C ASN A 128 -22.53 25.50 -12.77
N GLU A 129 -21.31 24.99 -12.96
CA GLU A 129 -20.41 25.24 -14.12
C GLU A 129 -20.41 26.71 -14.57
N ILE A 130 -19.85 27.59 -13.74
CA ILE A 130 -19.78 29.03 -13.98
C ILE A 130 -19.07 29.33 -15.31
N GLY A 131 -18.01 28.58 -15.63
CA GLY A 131 -17.30 28.65 -16.90
C GLY A 131 -18.17 28.25 -18.10
N PHE A 132 -18.95 27.18 -17.98
CA PHE A 132 -19.91 26.77 -19.02
C PHE A 132 -21.04 27.80 -19.15
N LEU A 133 -21.70 28.18 -18.06
CA LEU A 133 -22.82 29.14 -18.05
C LEU A 133 -22.42 30.48 -18.65
N ALA A 134 -21.25 31.01 -18.27
CA ALA A 134 -20.75 32.25 -18.82
C ALA A 134 -20.54 32.17 -20.34
N TRP A 135 -19.90 31.11 -20.83
CA TRP A 135 -19.73 30.85 -22.27
C TRP A 135 -21.07 30.63 -22.99
N ALA A 136 -21.96 29.84 -22.40
CA ALA A 136 -23.24 29.45 -22.98
C ALA A 136 -24.22 30.63 -23.12
N ALA A 137 -24.14 31.65 -22.25
CA ALA A 137 -24.94 32.87 -22.33
C ALA A 137 -24.24 34.05 -23.05
N SER A 138 -22.90 34.06 -23.16
CA SER A 138 -22.15 35.15 -23.82
C SER A 138 -21.67 34.85 -25.24
N ALA A 139 -21.52 33.58 -25.62
CA ALA A 139 -20.90 33.15 -26.88
C ALA A 139 -21.70 32.08 -27.67
N THR A 140 -22.86 31.64 -27.17
CA THR A 140 -23.75 30.70 -27.87
C THR A 140 -25.21 31.08 -27.66
N ASN A 141 -26.10 30.74 -28.60
CA ASN A 141 -27.54 30.79 -28.34
C ASN A 141 -28.07 29.47 -27.74
N LEU A 142 -27.43 28.97 -26.68
CA LEU A 142 -27.91 27.81 -25.90
C LEU A 142 -28.82 28.26 -24.75
N ILE A 143 -28.48 29.37 -24.08
CA ILE A 143 -29.16 29.87 -22.88
C ILE A 143 -29.64 31.31 -23.12
N HIS A 144 -30.87 31.59 -22.72
CA HIS A 144 -31.47 32.93 -22.75
C HIS A 144 -31.33 33.60 -21.37
N PRO A 145 -30.99 34.90 -21.28
CA PRO A 145 -30.74 35.83 -22.39
C PRO A 145 -29.34 35.66 -23.00
N TYR A 146 -29.29 35.45 -24.32
CA TYR A 146 -28.05 35.53 -25.07
C TYR A 146 -27.73 37.00 -25.34
N ARG A 147 -26.58 37.50 -24.86
CA ARG A 147 -26.11 38.89 -25.09
C ARG A 147 -24.80 38.96 -25.90
N GLY A 148 -24.46 37.94 -26.68
CA GLY A 148 -23.33 37.98 -27.61
C GLY A 148 -23.71 38.61 -28.96
N ASP A 149 -23.00 39.66 -29.37
CA ASP A 149 -23.27 40.39 -30.61
C ASP A 149 -22.48 39.81 -31.80
N PRO A 150 -23.15 39.29 -32.86
CA PRO A 150 -22.47 38.83 -34.07
C PRO A 150 -21.71 39.92 -34.84
N ALA A 151 -22.09 41.20 -34.71
CA ALA A 151 -21.47 42.30 -35.42
C ALA A 151 -20.11 42.73 -34.81
N ASN A 152 -19.90 42.49 -33.51
CA ASN A 152 -18.67 42.84 -32.78
C ASN A 152 -17.67 41.67 -32.68
N ALA A 153 -17.72 40.71 -33.62
CA ALA A 153 -16.81 39.56 -33.66
C ALA A 153 -15.31 39.90 -33.86
N GLY A 154 -14.96 41.17 -34.14
CA GLY A 154 -13.59 41.63 -34.35
C GLY A 154 -12.79 41.88 -33.06
N GLU A 155 -13.38 42.48 -32.03
CA GLU A 155 -12.66 42.91 -30.82
C GLU A 155 -13.45 42.63 -29.53
N THR A 156 -12.80 41.96 -28.57
CA THR A 156 -13.20 41.85 -27.14
C THR A 156 -14.50 41.11 -26.78
N SER A 157 -14.95 40.13 -27.56
CA SER A 157 -16.00 39.19 -27.12
C SER A 157 -15.66 38.43 -25.81
N SER A 158 -14.38 38.36 -25.46
CA SER A 158 -13.90 37.85 -24.16
C SER A 158 -14.36 38.68 -22.96
N ALA A 159 -14.63 39.98 -23.13
CA ALA A 159 -14.99 40.88 -22.03
C ALA A 159 -16.37 40.54 -21.41
N SER A 160 -17.37 40.17 -22.23
CA SER A 160 -18.73 39.88 -21.74
C SER A 160 -18.78 38.57 -20.94
N GLY A 161 -18.19 37.50 -21.47
CA GLY A 161 -18.12 36.20 -20.79
C GLY A 161 -17.28 36.24 -19.51
N TYR A 162 -16.15 36.97 -19.52
CA TYR A 162 -15.31 37.13 -18.34
C TYR A 162 -15.97 38.00 -17.25
N ALA A 163 -16.67 39.08 -17.64
CA ALA A 163 -17.46 39.89 -16.70
C ALA A 163 -18.62 39.09 -16.09
N LEU A 164 -19.33 38.27 -16.88
CA LEU A 164 -20.36 37.37 -16.39
C LEU A 164 -19.79 36.32 -15.42
N LYS A 165 -18.65 35.70 -15.75
CA LYS A 165 -17.91 34.80 -14.84
C LYS A 165 -17.59 35.48 -13.51
N ARG A 166 -17.03 36.69 -13.51
CA ARG A 166 -16.75 37.50 -12.29
C ARG A 166 -18.03 37.79 -11.47
N ARG A 167 -19.17 38.08 -12.11
CA ARG A 167 -20.45 38.30 -11.40
C ARG A 167 -21.00 37.02 -10.77
N LEU A 168 -20.97 35.90 -11.50
CA LEU A 168 -21.42 34.62 -10.98
C LEU A 168 -20.53 34.15 -9.82
N VAL A 169 -19.21 34.37 -9.88
CA VAL A 169 -18.32 34.13 -8.72
C VAL A 169 -18.69 35.03 -7.52
N ARG A 170 -19.02 36.31 -7.73
CA ARG A 170 -19.53 37.18 -6.63
C ARG A 170 -20.84 36.66 -6.03
N ALA A 171 -21.76 36.16 -6.85
CA ALA A 171 -22.99 35.52 -6.38
C ALA A 171 -22.69 34.26 -5.55
N VAL A 172 -21.75 33.44 -6.01
CA VAL A 172 -21.29 32.24 -5.29
C VAL A 172 -20.61 32.60 -3.97
N LEU A 173 -19.69 33.57 -3.92
CA LEU A 173 -19.01 34.00 -2.69
C LEU A 173 -19.98 34.62 -1.68
N ALA A 174 -20.92 35.45 -2.14
CA ALA A 174 -21.99 35.97 -1.29
C ALA A 174 -22.92 34.85 -0.78
N GLY A 175 -23.21 33.85 -1.62
CA GLY A 175 -23.94 32.64 -1.24
C GLY A 175 -23.19 31.77 -0.21
N VAL A 176 -21.88 31.56 -0.36
CA VAL A 176 -21.04 30.83 0.62
C VAL A 176 -21.14 31.50 1.99
N ALA A 177 -20.98 32.82 2.05
CA ALA A 177 -21.10 33.58 3.29
C ALA A 177 -22.51 33.48 3.90
N ALA A 178 -23.55 33.65 3.07
CA ALA A 178 -24.95 33.63 3.50
C ALA A 178 -25.43 32.23 3.94
N VAL A 179 -24.86 31.16 3.38
CA VAL A 179 -25.09 29.76 3.80
C VAL A 179 -24.33 29.45 5.09
N ARG A 180 -23.03 29.80 5.21
CA ARG A 180 -22.25 29.55 6.44
C ARG A 180 -22.76 30.33 7.66
N ALA A 181 -23.34 31.51 7.44
CA ALA A 181 -24.04 32.27 8.49
C ALA A 181 -25.33 31.61 9.00
N VAL A 182 -25.81 30.56 8.32
CA VAL A 182 -27.01 29.78 8.69
C VAL A 182 -26.65 28.38 9.19
N ASP A 183 -25.75 27.69 8.48
CA ASP A 183 -25.25 26.37 8.85
C ASP A 183 -23.73 26.33 8.66
N PRO A 184 -22.92 26.53 9.73
CA PRO A 184 -21.47 26.56 9.63
C PRO A 184 -20.85 25.19 9.29
N ARG A 185 -21.64 24.10 9.30
CA ARG A 185 -21.21 22.76 8.84
C ARG A 185 -21.18 22.66 7.31
N ALA A 186 -21.77 23.62 6.59
CA ALA A 186 -21.97 23.55 5.15
C ALA A 186 -20.65 23.50 4.36
N ARG A 187 -20.58 22.55 3.42
CA ARG A 187 -19.44 22.37 2.50
C ARG A 187 -19.80 22.76 1.08
N PHE A 188 -18.85 23.31 0.34
CA PHE A 188 -19.06 23.80 -1.02
C PHE A 188 -18.29 23.00 -2.07
N LEU A 189 -19.04 22.40 -3.00
CA LEU A 189 -18.53 21.73 -4.19
C LEU A 189 -18.76 22.66 -5.38
N HIS A 190 -17.69 23.16 -5.99
CA HIS A 190 -17.78 24.00 -7.19
C HIS A 190 -17.44 23.16 -8.41
N ILE A 191 -18.38 23.06 -9.35
CA ILE A 191 -18.29 22.16 -10.51
C ILE A 191 -17.87 22.94 -11.76
N GLU A 192 -16.90 22.44 -12.54
CA GLU A 192 -16.49 22.96 -13.86
C GLU A 192 -16.07 21.84 -14.83
N PRO A 193 -16.22 22.01 -16.16
CA PRO A 193 -15.74 21.05 -17.16
C PRO A 193 -14.23 21.14 -17.35
N VAL A 194 -13.53 20.02 -17.13
CA VAL A 194 -12.07 19.91 -17.32
C VAL A 194 -11.75 19.31 -18.68
N VAL A 195 -11.04 20.10 -19.50
CA VAL A 195 -10.93 19.94 -20.95
C VAL A 195 -9.47 19.92 -21.42
N HIS A 196 -9.24 19.30 -22.58
CA HIS A 196 -7.96 19.42 -23.29
C HIS A 196 -8.15 19.99 -24.69
N VAL A 197 -7.61 21.18 -24.89
CA VAL A 197 -7.44 21.78 -26.22
C VAL A 197 -6.06 21.41 -26.76
N GLY A 198 -6.03 20.75 -27.91
CA GLY A 198 -4.84 20.32 -28.62
C GLY A 198 -4.53 21.19 -29.83
N THR A 199 -3.30 21.09 -30.32
CA THR A 199 -2.83 21.79 -31.52
C THR A 199 -3.10 20.96 -32.79
N PRO A 200 -3.58 21.55 -33.90
CA PRO A 200 -3.63 20.84 -35.19
C PRO A 200 -2.21 20.44 -35.64
N ARG A 201 -2.08 19.26 -36.26
CA ARG A 201 -0.76 18.67 -36.62
C ARG A 201 0.02 19.49 -37.67
N ASP A 202 -0.72 20.22 -38.48
CA ASP A 202 -0.29 21.11 -39.56
C ASP A 202 -0.08 22.57 -39.10
N ARG A 203 -0.50 22.93 -37.88
CA ARG A 203 -0.46 24.30 -37.34
C ARG A 203 0.17 24.37 -35.93
N PRO A 204 1.45 23.98 -35.77
CA PRO A 204 2.15 24.02 -34.48
C PRO A 204 2.25 25.44 -33.90
N ASP A 205 2.16 26.48 -34.74
CA ASP A 205 2.09 27.89 -34.34
C ASP A 205 0.91 28.22 -33.41
N LEU A 206 -0.19 27.45 -33.51
CA LEU A 206 -1.37 27.62 -32.67
C LEU A 206 -1.22 27.04 -31.26
N ALA A 207 -0.09 26.42 -30.90
CA ALA A 207 0.12 25.82 -29.59
C ALA A 207 -0.06 26.82 -28.42
N ALA A 208 0.40 28.06 -28.59
CA ALA A 208 0.21 29.11 -27.59
C ALA A 208 -1.27 29.54 -27.47
N GLN A 209 -2.08 29.39 -28.53
CA GLN A 209 -3.52 29.62 -28.48
C GLN A 209 -4.26 28.44 -27.83
N ALA A 210 -3.90 27.21 -28.15
CA ALA A 210 -4.45 26.00 -27.52
C ALA A 210 -4.29 26.05 -25.99
N GLN A 211 -3.10 26.42 -25.51
CA GLN A 211 -2.86 26.59 -24.07
C GLN A 211 -3.73 27.70 -23.46
N ARG A 212 -3.80 28.90 -24.07
CA ARG A 212 -4.66 29.99 -23.57
C ARG A 212 -6.13 29.61 -23.46
N VAL A 213 -6.68 28.87 -24.44
CA VAL A 213 -8.07 28.41 -24.41
C VAL A 213 -8.25 27.33 -23.33
N ALA A 214 -7.28 26.43 -23.16
CA ALA A 214 -7.30 25.45 -22.08
C ALA A 214 -7.27 26.14 -20.69
N ASP A 215 -6.52 27.23 -20.50
CA ASP A 215 -6.40 27.89 -19.20
C ASP A 215 -7.71 28.58 -18.73
N TYR A 216 -8.68 28.81 -19.62
CA TYR A 216 -9.98 29.39 -19.24
C TYR A 216 -10.82 28.51 -18.29
N GLN A 217 -10.54 27.19 -18.23
CA GLN A 217 -11.22 26.25 -17.34
C GLN A 217 -10.89 26.48 -15.86
N TRP A 218 -9.73 27.05 -15.55
CA TRP A 218 -9.26 27.27 -14.17
C TRP A 218 -9.85 28.54 -13.54
N GLN A 219 -10.26 29.51 -14.36
CA GLN A 219 -10.57 30.88 -13.93
C GLN A 219 -11.65 30.97 -12.83
N ALA A 220 -12.69 30.14 -12.86
CA ALA A 220 -13.77 30.21 -11.87
C ALA A 220 -13.28 29.79 -10.48
N TRP A 221 -12.62 28.63 -10.38
CA TRP A 221 -11.99 28.17 -9.14
C TRP A 221 -10.85 29.09 -8.69
N ASP A 222 -10.05 29.64 -9.61
CA ASP A 222 -8.98 30.58 -9.30
C ASP A 222 -9.53 31.87 -8.66
N MET A 223 -10.67 32.39 -9.13
CA MET A 223 -11.36 33.53 -8.51
C MET A 223 -11.97 33.17 -7.15
N ILE A 224 -12.58 31.98 -7.02
CA ILE A 224 -13.20 31.53 -5.77
C ILE A 224 -12.14 31.30 -4.68
N GLU A 225 -10.98 30.72 -4.99
CA GLU A 225 -9.87 30.51 -4.05
C GLU A 225 -9.08 31.82 -3.76
N GLY A 226 -9.27 32.86 -4.56
CA GLY A 226 -8.59 34.16 -4.42
C GLY A 226 -7.20 34.26 -5.08
N ARG A 227 -6.89 33.40 -6.07
CA ARG A 227 -5.63 33.43 -6.84
C ARG A 227 -5.57 34.56 -7.86
N ILE A 228 -6.73 34.94 -8.40
CA ILE A 228 -6.93 36.04 -9.35
C ILE A 228 -8.16 36.83 -8.88
N GLU A 229 -8.25 38.11 -9.26
CA GLU A 229 -9.38 38.98 -8.90
C GLU A 229 -9.65 39.01 -7.37
N ALA A 230 -8.61 39.23 -6.57
CA ALA A 230 -8.69 39.19 -5.10
C ALA A 230 -9.73 40.17 -4.52
N GLU A 231 -10.06 41.24 -5.23
CA GLU A 231 -11.11 42.19 -4.88
C GLU A 231 -12.54 41.61 -4.92
N LEU A 232 -12.72 40.40 -5.46
CA LEU A 232 -13.99 39.67 -5.39
C LEU A 232 -14.24 39.06 -3.99
N GLY A 233 -13.23 39.03 -3.11
CA GLY A 233 -13.32 38.38 -1.79
C GLY A 233 -13.12 36.87 -1.83
N GLY A 234 -12.46 36.35 -2.86
CA GLY A 234 -12.07 34.95 -2.96
C GLY A 234 -11.16 34.51 -1.81
N SER A 235 -11.31 33.27 -1.35
CA SER A 235 -10.52 32.72 -0.25
C SER A 235 -10.40 31.21 -0.37
N ARG A 236 -9.33 30.64 0.18
CA ARG A 236 -9.10 29.20 0.13
C ARG A 236 -10.28 28.40 0.69
N ASP A 237 -10.91 28.93 1.71
CA ASP A 237 -12.01 28.28 2.43
C ASP A 237 -13.36 28.43 1.70
N ALA A 238 -13.47 29.22 0.65
CA ALA A 238 -14.65 29.20 -0.21
C ALA A 238 -14.68 27.97 -1.14
N LEU A 239 -13.52 27.32 -1.38
CA LEU A 239 -13.36 26.17 -2.26
C LEU A 239 -13.03 24.91 -1.42
N ASP A 240 -14.05 24.24 -0.86
CA ASP A 240 -13.85 23.04 -0.04
C ASP A 240 -13.58 21.79 -0.89
N LEU A 241 -14.36 21.61 -1.97
CA LEU A 241 -14.32 20.47 -2.88
C LEU A 241 -14.32 20.93 -4.34
N VAL A 242 -13.59 20.23 -5.21
CA VAL A 242 -13.44 20.56 -6.64
C VAL A 242 -14.17 19.52 -7.50
N GLY A 243 -15.21 19.95 -8.21
CA GLY A 243 -16.07 19.09 -9.03
C GLY A 243 -15.66 19.08 -10.50
N VAL A 244 -15.01 18.02 -10.94
CA VAL A 244 -14.56 17.87 -12.33
C VAL A 244 -15.66 17.23 -13.18
N ASN A 245 -16.14 17.91 -14.20
CA ASN A 245 -16.96 17.31 -15.25
C ASN A 245 -16.05 16.82 -16.40
N HIS A 246 -16.25 15.58 -16.87
CA HIS A 246 -15.50 15.05 -18.01
C HIS A 246 -16.36 14.18 -18.92
N TYR A 247 -16.38 14.52 -20.20
CA TYR A 247 -17.16 13.84 -21.23
C TYR A 247 -16.29 13.49 -22.44
N HIS A 248 -16.71 12.48 -23.20
CA HIS A 248 -16.02 11.99 -24.40
C HIS A 248 -15.68 13.09 -25.42
N SER A 249 -16.53 14.11 -25.55
CA SER A 249 -16.39 15.28 -26.41
C SER A 249 -15.48 16.40 -25.87
N GLY A 250 -15.07 16.35 -24.59
CA GLY A 250 -14.34 17.40 -23.87
C GLY A 250 -12.87 17.59 -24.28
N GLN A 251 -12.46 17.07 -25.44
CA GLN A 251 -11.10 17.26 -25.98
C GLN A 251 -11.16 17.53 -27.49
N TRP A 252 -10.48 18.57 -27.97
CA TRP A 252 -10.59 19.06 -29.35
C TRP A 252 -9.39 19.86 -29.83
N GLU A 253 -9.31 20.11 -31.14
CA GLU A 253 -8.29 20.94 -31.78
C GLU A 253 -8.68 22.42 -31.82
N VAL A 254 -7.78 23.34 -31.46
CA VAL A 254 -8.04 24.79 -31.58
C VAL A 254 -8.13 25.24 -33.04
N GLY A 255 -9.09 26.10 -33.34
CA GLY A 255 -9.25 26.76 -34.64
C GLY A 255 -9.95 25.93 -35.71
N THR A 256 -9.86 24.59 -35.65
CA THR A 256 -10.73 23.67 -36.40
C THR A 256 -11.93 23.21 -35.59
N GLU A 257 -11.87 23.36 -34.26
CA GLU A 257 -12.81 22.85 -33.24
C GLU A 257 -13.13 21.35 -33.36
N ARG A 258 -12.31 20.60 -34.11
CA ARG A 258 -12.49 19.18 -34.37
C ARG A 258 -12.26 18.37 -33.10
N ARG A 259 -13.28 17.64 -32.66
CA ARG A 259 -13.21 16.79 -31.46
C ARG A 259 -12.22 15.63 -31.66
N LEU A 260 -11.33 15.44 -30.69
CA LEU A 260 -10.42 14.29 -30.64
C LEU A 260 -11.24 13.07 -30.20
N ARG A 261 -11.57 12.16 -31.12
CA ARG A 261 -12.54 11.08 -30.84
C ARG A 261 -11.99 10.05 -29.85
N TRP A 262 -12.80 9.73 -28.84
CA TRP A 262 -12.46 8.74 -27.81
C TRP A 262 -12.34 7.32 -28.37
N HIS A 263 -13.33 6.87 -29.15
CA HIS A 263 -13.38 5.52 -29.72
C HIS A 263 -12.28 5.25 -30.77
N GLU A 264 -11.70 6.29 -31.37
CA GLU A 264 -10.53 6.19 -32.27
C GLU A 264 -9.19 6.14 -31.52
N GLN A 265 -9.21 6.31 -30.19
CA GLN A 265 -8.03 6.39 -29.32
C GLN A 265 -6.96 7.37 -29.84
N ASP A 266 -7.36 8.55 -30.34
CA ASP A 266 -6.42 9.55 -30.88
C ASP A 266 -5.31 9.83 -29.85
N PRO A 267 -4.03 9.55 -30.16
CA PRO A 267 -2.93 9.61 -29.20
C PRO A 267 -2.60 11.02 -28.70
N ARG A 268 -3.32 12.04 -29.18
CA ARG A 268 -3.27 13.42 -28.67
C ARG A 268 -4.25 13.66 -27.52
N ARG A 269 -5.21 12.76 -27.26
CA ARG A 269 -6.08 12.85 -26.09
C ARG A 269 -5.26 12.71 -24.82
N ARG A 270 -5.49 13.58 -23.84
CA ARG A 270 -4.91 13.45 -22.51
C ARG A 270 -5.75 12.50 -21.65
N PRO A 271 -5.12 11.58 -20.89
CA PRO A 271 -5.83 10.69 -19.96
C PRO A 271 -6.45 11.48 -18.80
N LEU A 272 -7.63 11.07 -18.33
CA LEU A 272 -8.36 11.76 -17.27
C LEU A 272 -7.55 11.80 -15.96
N SER A 273 -6.77 10.76 -15.65
CA SER A 273 -5.85 10.74 -14.50
C SER A 273 -4.85 11.90 -14.52
N ALA A 274 -4.36 12.31 -15.69
CA ALA A 274 -3.47 13.48 -15.83
C ALA A 274 -4.21 14.83 -15.71
N LEU A 275 -5.49 14.88 -16.08
CA LEU A 275 -6.35 16.06 -15.91
C LEU A 275 -6.76 16.25 -14.44
N LEU A 276 -7.18 15.18 -13.76
CA LEU A 276 -7.42 15.13 -12.32
C LEU A 276 -6.15 15.50 -11.54
N ARG A 277 -5.00 14.93 -11.91
CA ARG A 277 -3.71 15.30 -11.30
C ARG A 277 -3.39 16.77 -11.52
N ALA A 278 -3.66 17.37 -12.68
CA ALA A 278 -3.44 18.80 -12.90
C ALA A 278 -4.33 19.67 -12.00
N ALA A 279 -5.63 19.36 -11.88
CA ALA A 279 -6.56 20.06 -10.98
C ALA A 279 -6.11 19.95 -9.51
N TRP A 280 -5.77 18.75 -9.03
CA TRP A 280 -5.29 18.57 -7.66
C TRP A 280 -3.94 19.24 -7.40
N LEU A 281 -2.98 19.13 -8.34
CA LEU A 281 -1.68 19.81 -8.21
C LEU A 281 -1.86 21.32 -8.02
N ARG A 282 -2.85 21.93 -8.70
CA ARG A 282 -3.23 23.33 -8.58
C ARG A 282 -3.92 23.66 -7.25
N TYR A 283 -5.09 23.08 -6.98
CA TYR A 283 -5.98 23.49 -5.86
C TYR A 283 -5.70 22.80 -4.53
N ARG A 284 -5.13 21.57 -4.55
CA ARG A 284 -4.89 20.74 -3.35
C ARG A 284 -6.11 20.61 -2.43
N ARG A 285 -7.27 20.39 -3.06
CA ARG A 285 -8.55 20.02 -2.44
C ARG A 285 -8.98 18.63 -2.93
N PRO A 286 -9.84 17.91 -2.20
CA PRO A 286 -10.39 16.65 -2.69
C PRO A 286 -11.21 16.87 -3.96
N LEU A 287 -11.08 15.93 -4.90
CA LEU A 287 -11.75 15.97 -6.19
C LEU A 287 -12.98 15.06 -6.20
N ILE A 288 -14.01 15.47 -6.92
CA ILE A 288 -15.12 14.61 -7.32
C ILE A 288 -15.20 14.65 -8.84
N LEU A 289 -15.22 13.51 -9.53
CA LEU A 289 -15.66 13.46 -10.92
C LEU A 289 -17.19 13.63 -10.89
N ALA A 290 -17.64 14.87 -11.01
CA ALA A 290 -18.98 15.34 -10.63
C ALA A 290 -20.04 15.08 -11.72
N GLU A 291 -19.61 14.94 -12.98
CA GLU A 291 -20.39 14.40 -14.08
C GLU A 291 -19.53 13.58 -15.03
N THR A 292 -20.03 12.41 -15.43
CA THR A 292 -19.58 11.70 -16.62
C THR A 292 -20.63 10.71 -17.12
N SER A 293 -20.78 10.59 -18.45
CA SER A 293 -21.46 9.48 -19.14
C SER A 293 -21.13 9.47 -20.64
N HIS A 294 -21.65 8.47 -21.37
CA HIS A 294 -21.62 8.34 -22.82
C HIS A 294 -23.03 8.14 -23.36
N VAL A 295 -23.23 8.33 -24.67
CA VAL A 295 -24.51 8.07 -25.35
C VAL A 295 -24.58 6.64 -25.91
N GLY A 296 -25.78 6.04 -25.90
CA GLY A 296 -26.06 4.74 -26.48
C GLY A 296 -25.25 3.58 -25.89
N VAL A 297 -24.69 2.72 -26.76
CA VAL A 297 -24.06 1.45 -26.34
C VAL A 297 -22.74 1.62 -25.58
N GLY A 298 -22.00 2.71 -25.80
CA GLY A 298 -20.65 2.91 -25.24
C GLY A 298 -20.58 3.19 -23.74
N ARG A 299 -21.71 3.20 -23.02
CA ARG A 299 -21.80 3.58 -21.60
C ARG A 299 -20.98 2.69 -20.67
N ALA A 300 -20.99 1.38 -20.89
CA ALA A 300 -20.26 0.42 -20.06
C ALA A 300 -18.73 0.57 -20.22
N ASP A 301 -18.25 0.75 -21.45
CA ASP A 301 -16.83 0.94 -21.76
C ASP A 301 -16.32 2.32 -21.32
N TRP A 302 -17.14 3.36 -21.50
CA TRP A 302 -16.81 4.70 -21.00
C TRP A 302 -16.63 4.70 -19.48
N LEU A 303 -17.52 4.04 -18.73
CA LEU A 303 -17.33 3.85 -17.29
C LEU A 303 -16.11 2.98 -16.98
N HIS A 304 -15.75 2.02 -17.84
CA HIS A 304 -14.50 1.25 -17.68
C HIS A 304 -13.27 2.15 -17.71
N ASP A 305 -13.22 3.08 -18.66
CA ASP A 305 -12.14 4.05 -18.76
C ASP A 305 -12.17 5.04 -17.60
N MET A 306 -13.32 5.70 -17.33
CA MET A 306 -13.41 6.72 -16.28
C MET A 306 -13.06 6.16 -14.89
N ALA A 307 -13.52 4.96 -14.54
CA ALA A 307 -13.19 4.32 -13.28
C ALA A 307 -11.75 3.76 -13.25
N SER A 308 -11.18 3.34 -14.40
CA SER A 308 -9.75 3.01 -14.49
C SER A 308 -8.88 4.23 -14.23
N GLU A 309 -9.24 5.37 -14.82
CA GLU A 309 -8.51 6.64 -14.71
C GLU A 309 -8.64 7.27 -13.32
N VAL A 310 -9.82 7.22 -12.69
CA VAL A 310 -9.99 7.62 -11.28
C VAL A 310 -9.15 6.73 -10.36
N ARG A 311 -9.09 5.41 -10.60
CA ARG A 311 -8.21 4.50 -9.84
C ARG A 311 -6.72 4.78 -10.09
N ALA A 312 -6.34 5.14 -11.31
CA ALA A 312 -4.96 5.54 -11.63
C ALA A 312 -4.59 6.87 -10.95
N ALA A 313 -5.52 7.83 -10.88
CA ALA A 313 -5.35 9.07 -10.13
C ALA A 313 -5.18 8.81 -8.62
N ARG A 314 -6.05 7.99 -8.01
CA ARG A 314 -5.92 7.56 -6.60
C ARG A 314 -4.56 6.89 -6.32
N ARG A 315 -4.15 5.93 -7.17
CA ARG A 315 -2.82 5.28 -7.08
C ARG A 315 -1.63 6.24 -7.30
N ALA A 316 -1.86 7.42 -7.88
CA ALA A 316 -0.88 8.49 -8.02
C ALA A 316 -0.98 9.57 -6.92
N GLY A 317 -1.66 9.28 -5.80
CA GLY A 317 -1.80 10.17 -4.65
C GLY A 317 -2.84 11.28 -4.82
N VAL A 318 -3.72 11.21 -5.81
CA VAL A 318 -4.79 12.19 -6.01
C VAL A 318 -6.05 11.78 -5.22
N PRO A 319 -6.49 12.56 -4.21
CA PRO A 319 -7.73 12.29 -3.48
C PRO A 319 -8.93 12.57 -4.39
N VAL A 320 -9.48 11.50 -4.98
CA VAL A 320 -10.71 11.53 -5.76
C VAL A 320 -11.80 10.80 -4.97
N ASP A 321 -12.56 11.53 -4.16
CA ASP A 321 -13.54 10.96 -3.24
C ASP A 321 -14.75 10.37 -3.98
N GLY A 322 -15.13 10.98 -5.10
CA GLY A 322 -16.36 10.66 -5.82
C GLY A 322 -16.19 10.41 -7.32
N LEU A 323 -16.96 9.44 -7.82
CA LEU A 323 -17.25 9.24 -9.25
C LEU A 323 -18.77 9.29 -9.41
N CYS A 324 -19.27 10.19 -10.26
CA CYS A 324 -20.68 10.46 -10.49
C CYS A 324 -21.11 10.06 -11.90
N LEU A 325 -22.02 9.10 -12.02
CA LEU A 325 -22.73 8.85 -13.28
C LEU A 325 -23.76 9.96 -13.49
N TYR A 326 -23.68 10.67 -14.62
CA TYR A 326 -24.60 11.77 -14.92
C TYR A 326 -25.11 11.73 -16.37
N PRO A 327 -26.44 11.68 -16.60
CA PRO A 327 -27.49 11.51 -15.59
C PRO A 327 -27.65 10.03 -15.18
N LEU A 328 -28.37 9.76 -14.09
CA LEU A 328 -28.81 8.40 -13.72
C LEU A 328 -30.03 7.96 -14.53
N VAL A 329 -31.02 8.83 -14.68
CA VAL A 329 -32.20 8.65 -15.54
C VAL A 329 -31.96 9.41 -16.84
N ASP A 330 -32.22 8.77 -17.97
CA ASP A 330 -32.00 9.35 -19.29
C ASP A 330 -32.77 10.66 -19.54
N ARG A 331 -32.36 11.42 -20.56
CA ARG A 331 -32.96 12.71 -20.93
C ARG A 331 -33.03 12.95 -22.43
N HIS A 332 -33.93 13.84 -22.82
CA HIS A 332 -33.89 14.50 -24.13
C HIS A 332 -32.84 15.62 -24.20
N ASP A 333 -32.58 16.14 -25.39
CA ASP A 333 -31.78 17.36 -25.61
C ASP A 333 -32.51 18.63 -25.13
N TRP A 334 -31.80 19.72 -24.85
CA TRP A 334 -32.39 20.98 -24.41
C TRP A 334 -33.18 21.74 -25.49
N ASN A 335 -32.92 21.45 -26.78
CA ASN A 335 -33.55 22.11 -27.93
C ASN A 335 -34.31 21.13 -28.86
N GLU A 336 -34.05 19.82 -28.73
CA GLU A 336 -34.73 18.74 -29.46
C GLU A 336 -35.40 17.75 -28.47
N PRO A 337 -36.63 18.01 -28.00
CA PRO A 337 -37.28 17.20 -26.95
C PRO A 337 -37.61 15.76 -27.38
N ASP A 338 -37.69 15.49 -28.69
CA ASP A 338 -37.84 14.14 -29.26
C ASP A 338 -36.50 13.38 -29.33
N HIS A 339 -35.36 14.08 -29.21
CA HIS A 339 -34.04 13.46 -29.26
C HIS A 339 -33.59 12.97 -27.87
N TRP A 340 -33.84 11.70 -27.57
CA TRP A 340 -33.38 11.05 -26.34
C TRP A 340 -31.97 10.48 -26.51
N HIS A 341 -31.01 11.03 -25.77
CA HIS A 341 -29.59 10.71 -25.94
C HIS A 341 -29.22 9.27 -25.56
N ARG A 342 -30.02 8.63 -24.69
CA ARG A 342 -29.67 7.35 -24.05
C ARG A 342 -28.32 7.49 -23.35
N SER A 343 -28.24 8.36 -22.35
CA SER A 343 -27.06 8.57 -21.49
C SER A 343 -27.23 8.07 -20.05
N GLY A 344 -28.45 7.74 -19.64
CA GLY A 344 -28.77 7.24 -18.30
C GLY A 344 -28.26 5.83 -17.99
N LEU A 345 -28.19 5.51 -16.69
CA LEU A 345 -28.16 4.13 -16.18
C LEU A 345 -29.52 3.44 -16.35
N TRP A 346 -30.61 4.21 -16.26
CA TRP A 346 -31.95 3.83 -16.70
C TRP A 346 -32.33 4.66 -17.93
N ASP A 347 -32.54 3.98 -19.07
CA ASP A 347 -33.17 4.56 -20.25
C ASP A 347 -34.66 4.84 -19.93
N VAL A 348 -35.19 5.97 -20.37
CA VAL A 348 -36.62 6.31 -20.21
C VAL A 348 -37.42 5.63 -21.31
N ALA A 349 -38.38 4.79 -20.91
CA ALA A 349 -39.26 4.08 -21.84
C ALA A 349 -40.64 4.73 -21.86
N HIS A 350 -40.94 5.34 -23.01
CA HIS A 350 -42.21 5.98 -23.35
C HIS A 350 -43.30 4.92 -23.60
N PRO A 351 -44.43 4.95 -22.87
CA PRO A 351 -45.58 4.10 -23.15
C PRO A 351 -46.32 4.54 -24.43
N ALA A 352 -47.08 3.63 -25.03
CA ALA A 352 -47.90 3.92 -26.22
C ALA A 352 -49.13 4.79 -25.92
N ASP A 353 -49.49 4.92 -24.64
CA ASP A 353 -50.47 5.87 -24.12
C ASP A 353 -49.71 7.05 -23.48
N PRO A 354 -49.78 8.28 -24.03
CA PRO A 354 -49.10 9.45 -23.49
C PRO A 354 -49.53 9.87 -22.06
N THR A 355 -50.62 9.31 -21.53
CA THR A 355 -51.09 9.57 -20.16
C THR A 355 -50.54 8.59 -19.12
N ALA A 356 -49.92 7.49 -19.56
CA ALA A 356 -49.30 6.51 -18.68
C ALA A 356 -47.91 6.99 -18.18
N PRO A 357 -47.52 6.68 -16.93
CA PRO A 357 -46.28 7.21 -16.35
C PRO A 357 -45.02 6.64 -17.01
N LEU A 358 -44.09 7.52 -17.35
CA LEU A 358 -42.77 7.19 -17.92
C LEU A 358 -42.05 6.12 -17.10
N SER A 359 -41.52 5.09 -17.76
CA SER A 359 -40.97 3.90 -17.11
C SER A 359 -39.44 3.80 -17.21
N ARG A 360 -38.81 3.13 -16.24
CA ARG A 360 -37.34 3.03 -16.11
C ARG A 360 -36.83 1.71 -16.68
N ARG A 361 -36.14 1.73 -17.82
CA ARG A 361 -35.49 0.55 -18.40
C ARG A 361 -34.00 0.55 -18.04
N LEU A 362 -33.61 -0.31 -17.09
CA LEU A 362 -32.21 -0.46 -16.70
C LEU A 362 -31.33 -0.88 -17.88
N CYS A 363 -30.22 -0.16 -18.10
CA CYS A 363 -29.16 -0.61 -18.99
C CYS A 363 -28.30 -1.67 -18.29
N ILE A 364 -28.49 -2.94 -18.67
CA ILE A 364 -27.86 -4.09 -18.01
C ILE A 364 -26.33 -3.99 -18.04
N ASP A 365 -25.73 -3.64 -19.18
CA ASP A 365 -24.27 -3.58 -19.32
C ASP A 365 -23.66 -2.43 -18.52
N TYR A 366 -24.32 -1.27 -18.49
CA TYR A 366 -23.89 -0.11 -17.69
C TYR A 366 -24.03 -0.41 -16.19
N ALA A 367 -25.11 -1.11 -15.79
CA ALA A 367 -25.31 -1.57 -14.41
C ALA A 367 -24.31 -2.65 -13.99
N ALA A 368 -23.94 -3.56 -14.89
CA ALA A 368 -22.90 -4.55 -14.66
C ALA A 368 -21.52 -3.89 -14.54
N ALA A 369 -21.21 -2.89 -15.37
CA ALA A 369 -20.00 -2.08 -15.26
C ALA A 369 -19.95 -1.27 -13.95
N LEU A 370 -21.08 -0.68 -13.52
CA LEU A 370 -21.19 -0.01 -12.23
C LEU A 370 -20.95 -0.98 -11.07
N ALA A 371 -21.64 -2.12 -11.01
CA ALA A 371 -21.44 -3.13 -9.97
C ALA A 371 -20.02 -3.73 -9.98
N ARG A 372 -19.39 -3.82 -11.15
CA ARG A 372 -17.96 -4.16 -11.31
C ARG A 372 -17.06 -3.13 -10.64
N TRP A 373 -17.30 -1.84 -10.86
CA TRP A 373 -16.42 -0.78 -10.35
C TRP A 373 -16.71 -0.35 -8.91
N GLN A 374 -17.95 -0.41 -8.44
CA GLN A 374 -18.27 -0.34 -7.00
C GLN A 374 -17.61 -1.46 -6.21
N ARG A 375 -17.32 -2.60 -6.86
CA ARG A 375 -16.53 -3.68 -6.26
C ARG A 375 -15.01 -3.49 -6.40
N ILE A 376 -14.49 -2.70 -7.34
CA ILE A 376 -13.03 -2.48 -7.52
C ILE A 376 -12.49 -1.19 -6.91
N LEU A 377 -13.29 -0.12 -6.85
CA LEU A 377 -12.87 1.17 -6.29
C LEU A 377 -12.79 1.26 -4.74
N PRO A 378 -13.38 0.37 -3.91
CA PRO A 378 -13.21 0.42 -2.46
C PRO A 378 -11.94 -0.32 -2.02
N GLU A 379 -10.80 0.11 -2.56
CA GLU A 379 -9.51 0.07 -1.86
C GLU A 379 -9.30 1.53 -1.39
N ASP A 380 -9.26 1.73 -0.06
CA ASP A 380 -9.12 3.01 0.64
C ASP A 380 -10.00 4.17 0.15
N SER A 381 -11.30 4.07 0.46
CA SER A 381 -12.17 5.24 0.62
C SER A 381 -12.97 5.23 1.93
N THR A 382 -12.38 4.69 2.99
CA THR A 382 -12.55 5.27 4.33
C THR A 382 -11.63 6.49 4.47
N THR A 383 -11.81 7.46 3.59
CA THR A 383 -11.65 8.87 3.97
C THR A 383 -12.82 9.24 4.89
N THR A 384 -12.84 8.62 6.07
CA THR A 384 -13.09 9.42 7.27
C THR A 384 -12.14 10.60 7.20
N GLU A 385 -12.60 11.80 7.53
CA GLU A 385 -11.70 12.93 7.73
C GLU A 385 -10.94 12.74 9.05
N THR A 386 -10.02 11.77 9.03
CA THR A 386 -8.77 11.89 9.77
C THR A 386 -8.04 13.05 9.10
N PRO A 387 -7.92 14.23 9.75
CA PRO A 387 -7.17 15.32 9.15
C PRO A 387 -5.74 14.85 8.87
N MET A 388 -5.16 15.29 7.74
CA MET A 388 -3.75 15.00 7.48
C MET A 388 -2.92 15.78 8.50
N SER A 389 -2.45 15.10 9.55
CA SER A 389 -1.72 15.70 10.66
C SER A 389 -0.58 16.57 10.13
N HIS A 390 -0.54 17.84 10.53
CA HIS A 390 0.48 18.79 10.07
C HIS A 390 1.87 18.32 10.55
N LEU A 391 2.92 18.72 9.84
CA LEU A 391 4.30 18.45 10.27
C LEU A 391 4.96 19.76 10.70
N ILE A 392 5.07 19.99 12.01
CA ILE A 392 5.73 21.16 12.58
C ILE A 392 7.24 20.89 12.66
N VAL A 393 8.02 21.52 11.79
CA VAL A 393 9.45 21.24 11.61
C VAL A 393 10.28 22.37 12.21
N PHE A 394 11.03 22.11 13.27
CA PHE A 394 11.99 23.07 13.85
C PHE A 394 13.37 22.92 13.22
N SER A 395 13.84 23.97 12.54
CA SER A 395 15.09 23.95 11.77
C SER A 395 16.08 25.03 12.20
N HIS A 396 17.34 24.62 12.45
CA HIS A 396 18.49 25.53 12.55
C HIS A 396 18.99 26.00 11.16
N LEU A 397 18.49 25.38 10.08
CA LEU A 397 18.83 25.69 8.70
C LEU A 397 17.70 26.51 8.06
N ARG A 398 18.02 27.71 7.58
CA ARG A 398 17.08 28.56 6.84
C ARG A 398 16.79 27.99 5.45
N TRP A 399 15.55 28.08 5.00
CA TRP A 399 15.09 27.53 3.74
C TRP A 399 15.86 28.10 2.54
N ALA A 400 16.11 29.41 2.57
CA ALA A 400 16.80 30.17 1.53
C ALA A 400 18.33 30.19 1.65
N PHE A 401 18.91 29.35 2.52
CA PHE A 401 20.36 29.09 2.57
C PHE A 401 20.73 27.99 1.57
N VAL A 402 21.79 27.21 1.83
CA VAL A 402 22.14 26.03 1.02
C VAL A 402 20.96 25.04 0.99
N TYR A 403 20.56 24.67 -0.23
CA TYR A 403 19.49 23.71 -0.48
C TYR A 403 20.02 22.28 -0.27
N GLN A 404 19.43 21.53 0.65
CA GLN A 404 19.95 20.23 1.09
C GLN A 404 18.82 19.36 1.69
N ARG A 405 19.18 18.32 2.47
CA ARG A 405 18.27 17.30 3.03
C ARG A 405 16.92 17.84 3.54
N PRO A 406 16.84 18.90 4.37
CA PRO A 406 15.56 19.37 4.89
C PRO A 406 14.62 19.87 3.79
N GLN A 407 15.11 20.67 2.84
CA GLN A 407 14.28 21.16 1.75
C GLN A 407 13.88 20.01 0.79
N HIS A 408 14.81 19.11 0.46
CA HIS A 408 14.53 17.95 -0.40
C HIS A 408 13.46 17.02 0.18
N LEU A 409 13.51 16.73 1.49
CA LEU A 409 12.52 15.90 2.18
C LEU A 409 11.19 16.67 2.34
N MET A 410 11.21 17.90 2.86
CA MET A 410 9.97 18.60 3.22
C MET A 410 9.12 18.98 2.00
N VAL A 411 9.71 19.29 0.84
CA VAL A 411 8.96 19.44 -0.43
C VAL A 411 8.27 18.13 -0.86
N ARG A 412 8.80 16.97 -0.48
CA ARG A 412 8.25 15.65 -0.81
C ARG A 412 7.26 15.12 0.24
N LEU A 413 7.39 15.55 1.49
CA LEU A 413 6.44 15.25 2.57
C LEU A 413 5.20 16.17 2.55
N GLY A 414 5.34 17.42 2.12
CA GLY A 414 4.26 18.42 2.02
C GLY A 414 2.94 17.95 1.36
N PRO A 415 2.98 17.14 0.28
CA PRO A 415 1.78 16.54 -0.32
C PRO A 415 1.01 15.54 0.57
N HIS A 416 1.64 14.99 1.61
CA HIS A 416 1.11 13.97 2.51
C HIS A 416 0.83 14.54 3.92
N HIS A 417 1.69 15.42 4.42
CA HIS A 417 1.55 16.14 5.68
C HIS A 417 1.78 17.63 5.42
N PRO A 418 0.84 18.54 5.72
CA PRO A 418 1.07 19.98 5.56
C PRO A 418 2.21 20.46 6.47
N VAL A 419 3.34 20.85 5.88
CA VAL A 419 4.56 21.22 6.60
C VAL A 419 4.53 22.69 7.03
N LEU A 420 4.72 22.92 8.33
CA LEU A 420 5.10 24.22 8.89
C LEU A 420 6.59 24.21 9.23
N PHE A 421 7.42 24.76 8.35
CA PHE A 421 8.87 24.79 8.50
C PHE A 421 9.32 26.04 9.26
N ILE A 422 9.52 25.90 10.57
CA ILE A 422 9.91 26.99 11.48
C ILE A 422 11.43 27.18 11.40
N GLU A 423 11.85 28.31 10.84
CA GLU A 423 13.25 28.75 10.87
C GLU A 423 13.64 29.30 12.25
N GLU A 424 14.95 29.45 12.47
CA GLU A 424 15.47 30.27 13.56
C GLU A 424 14.89 31.70 13.55
N PRO A 425 14.65 32.32 14.72
CA PRO A 425 14.17 33.69 14.79
C PRO A 425 15.08 34.67 14.05
N VAL A 426 14.48 35.75 13.55
CA VAL A 426 15.20 36.93 13.05
C VAL A 426 14.96 38.08 14.01
N HIS A 427 16.03 38.78 14.37
CA HIS A 427 15.92 39.99 15.17
C HIS A 427 15.03 41.03 14.45
N LEU A 428 14.14 41.65 15.22
CA LEU A 428 13.23 42.70 14.78
C LEU A 428 13.54 43.93 15.64
N ASP A 429 13.86 45.06 15.01
CA ASP A 429 13.98 46.32 15.74
C ASP A 429 12.59 46.66 16.35
N PRO A 430 12.48 47.05 17.64
CA PRO A 430 11.21 47.47 18.22
C PRO A 430 10.48 48.59 17.46
N ALA A 431 11.17 49.37 16.61
CA ALA A 431 10.56 50.33 15.69
C ALA A 431 9.80 49.67 14.52
N ASP A 432 10.17 48.46 14.10
CA ASP A 432 9.55 47.68 13.00
C ASP A 432 8.30 46.87 13.45
N GLY A 433 7.77 47.21 14.62
CA GLY A 433 6.51 46.70 15.16
C GLY A 433 6.63 45.51 16.12
N PRO A 434 5.50 44.88 16.48
CA PRO A 434 5.48 43.79 17.46
C PRO A 434 6.08 42.49 16.92
N ALA A 435 6.50 41.64 17.85
CA ALA A 435 6.92 40.27 17.57
C ALA A 435 5.78 39.49 16.88
N ARG A 436 6.14 38.65 15.90
CA ARG A 436 5.19 38.00 14.98
C ARG A 436 5.82 36.78 14.30
N ILE A 437 5.04 36.07 13.49
CA ILE A 437 5.54 35.03 12.58
C ILE A 437 5.21 35.45 11.15
N ASP A 438 6.23 35.69 10.32
CA ASP A 438 6.04 35.90 8.88
C ASP A 438 5.85 34.53 8.20
N ARG A 439 4.77 34.34 7.45
CA ARG A 439 4.49 33.11 6.68
C ARG A 439 4.92 33.27 5.22
N ILE A 440 5.71 32.33 4.72
CA ILE A 440 6.25 32.33 3.36
C ILE A 440 5.98 30.97 2.69
N PRO A 441 4.95 30.85 1.83
CA PRO A 441 4.71 29.62 1.07
C PRO A 441 5.90 29.26 0.18
N LYS A 442 6.34 27.99 0.18
CA LYS A 442 7.47 27.50 -0.62
C LYS A 442 7.12 26.37 -1.59
N GLY A 443 5.94 25.78 -1.47
CA GLY A 443 5.46 24.76 -2.38
C GLY A 443 4.14 24.17 -1.94
N PRO A 444 3.60 23.17 -2.68
CA PRO A 444 2.36 22.52 -2.31
C PRO A 444 2.48 21.79 -0.97
N GLY A 445 1.78 22.31 0.05
CA GLY A 445 1.83 21.77 1.41
C GLY A 445 3.12 22.10 2.17
N VAL A 446 3.85 23.16 1.80
CA VAL A 446 5.00 23.65 2.59
C VAL A 446 4.93 25.16 2.78
N ASP A 447 4.74 25.58 4.02
CA ASP A 447 4.85 26.96 4.49
C ASP A 447 6.10 27.11 5.36
N VAL A 448 6.95 28.08 5.05
CA VAL A 448 8.07 28.48 5.92
C VAL A 448 7.58 29.56 6.87
N LEU A 449 7.80 29.36 8.16
CA LEU A 449 7.47 30.28 9.23
C LEU A 449 8.76 30.92 9.75
N VAL A 450 8.83 32.24 9.70
CA VAL A 450 9.98 33.02 10.17
C VAL A 450 9.58 33.85 11.38
N PRO A 451 9.94 33.44 12.61
CA PRO A 451 9.66 34.23 13.80
C PRO A 451 10.44 35.56 13.76
N ARG A 452 9.77 36.66 14.10
CA ARG A 452 10.35 38.00 14.25
C ARG A 452 10.28 38.40 15.71
N THR A 453 11.44 38.70 16.30
CA THR A 453 11.58 38.80 17.77
C THR A 453 12.49 39.97 18.17
N PRO A 454 12.15 40.76 19.20
CA PRO A 454 13.00 41.85 19.70
C PRO A 454 14.24 41.34 20.48
N ILE A 455 14.39 40.03 20.63
CA ILE A 455 15.53 39.37 21.26
C ILE A 455 16.69 39.33 20.27
N ALA A 456 17.90 39.70 20.72
CA ALA A 456 19.11 39.73 19.89
C ALA A 456 19.88 38.39 19.87
N ALA A 457 19.56 37.45 20.77
CA ALA A 457 20.14 36.11 20.78
C ALA A 457 19.67 35.29 19.57
N GLY A 458 20.61 34.72 18.83
CA GLY A 458 20.34 33.91 17.63
C GLY A 458 19.83 32.50 17.94
N GLY A 459 19.17 31.89 16.95
CA GLY A 459 18.66 30.52 17.05
C GLY A 459 17.60 30.33 18.13
N PHE A 460 17.42 29.08 18.56
CA PHE A 460 16.50 28.72 19.64
C PHE A 460 17.18 28.87 21.02
N HIS A 461 17.72 30.05 21.30
CA HIS A 461 18.31 30.41 22.61
C HIS A 461 17.22 30.55 23.68
N ASP A 462 17.60 30.47 24.97
CA ASP A 462 16.62 30.50 26.07
C ASP A 462 15.86 31.82 26.16
N ASP A 463 16.51 32.95 25.86
CA ASP A 463 15.88 34.27 25.83
C ASP A 463 14.78 34.39 24.76
N GLN A 464 14.80 33.53 23.73
CA GLN A 464 13.77 33.49 22.69
C GLN A 464 12.52 32.75 23.13
N LEU A 465 12.64 31.76 24.03
CA LEU A 465 11.53 30.87 24.41
C LEU A 465 10.30 31.61 24.98
N PRO A 466 10.44 32.63 25.86
CA PRO A 466 9.29 33.39 26.36
C PRO A 466 8.48 34.13 25.27
N VAL A 467 9.10 34.43 24.12
CA VAL A 467 8.45 35.10 22.99
C VAL A 467 7.91 34.08 21.98
N LEU A 468 8.70 33.03 21.67
CA LEU A 468 8.31 32.01 20.70
C LEU A 468 7.14 31.14 21.16
N LYS A 469 7.08 30.80 22.45
CA LYS A 469 6.01 29.96 23.02
C LYS A 469 4.59 30.55 22.78
N PRO A 470 4.28 31.79 23.21
CA PRO A 470 2.96 32.36 22.95
C PRO A 470 2.70 32.62 21.46
N LEU A 471 3.70 33.06 20.68
CA LEU A 471 3.53 33.28 19.24
C LEU A 471 3.16 32.00 18.48
N LEU A 472 3.83 30.87 18.79
CA LEU A 472 3.51 29.59 18.15
C LEU A 472 2.12 29.09 18.58
N ALA A 473 1.80 29.18 19.88
CA ALA A 473 0.49 28.78 20.40
C ALA A 473 -0.66 29.65 19.85
N GLU A 474 -0.43 30.92 19.56
CA GLU A 474 -1.37 31.81 18.89
C GLU A 474 -1.48 31.51 17.38
N TYR A 475 -0.36 31.26 16.71
CA TYR A 475 -0.35 30.89 15.28
C TYR A 475 -1.13 29.59 15.03
N LEU A 476 -0.85 28.53 15.78
CA LEU A 476 -1.56 27.23 15.64
C LEU A 476 -3.05 27.39 15.93
N ARG A 477 -3.43 28.13 16.98
CA ARG A 477 -4.83 28.38 17.36
C ARG A 477 -5.59 29.21 16.31
N SER A 478 -4.98 30.26 15.77
CA SER A 478 -5.59 31.13 14.75
C SER A 478 -5.74 30.46 13.39
N HIS A 479 -4.94 29.43 13.11
CA HIS A 479 -5.01 28.62 11.89
C HIS A 479 -5.76 27.28 12.07
N ALA A 480 -6.36 27.04 13.25
CA ALA A 480 -7.04 25.79 13.61
C ALA A 480 -6.19 24.51 13.40
N ILE A 481 -4.94 24.55 13.88
CA ILE A 481 -3.98 23.45 13.77
C ILE A 481 -3.85 22.75 15.13
N ASP A 482 -4.62 21.69 15.30
CA ASP A 482 -4.70 20.87 16.51
C ASP A 482 -4.15 19.44 16.32
N ASP A 483 -4.33 18.82 15.15
CA ASP A 483 -3.65 17.56 14.78
C ASP A 483 -2.31 17.81 14.05
N TYR A 484 -1.22 17.37 14.69
CA TYR A 484 0.13 17.48 14.16
C TYR A 484 1.15 16.47 14.73
N LEU A 485 2.21 16.25 13.95
CA LEU A 485 3.49 15.66 14.32
C LEU A 485 4.52 16.79 14.50
N VAL A 486 5.53 16.59 15.34
CA VAL A 486 6.65 17.54 15.49
C VAL A 486 7.94 16.89 15.00
N TRP A 487 8.73 17.61 14.21
CA TRP A 487 10.01 17.16 13.65
C TRP A 487 11.13 18.13 14.06
N PHE A 488 12.23 17.60 14.57
CA PHE A 488 13.40 18.40 14.95
C PHE A 488 14.59 18.16 14.01
N TYR A 489 15.17 19.23 13.48
CA TYR A 489 16.54 19.28 12.94
C TYR A 489 17.52 19.93 13.92
N THR A 490 17.09 20.30 15.13
CA THR A 490 17.96 20.88 16.16
C THR A 490 17.45 20.57 17.58
N PRO A 491 18.29 20.03 18.47
CA PRO A 491 17.93 19.86 19.88
C PRO A 491 17.66 21.18 20.60
N MET A 492 18.17 22.32 20.10
CA MET A 492 17.99 23.62 20.78
C MET A 492 16.51 24.03 20.89
N ALA A 493 15.67 23.63 19.94
CA ALA A 493 14.23 23.92 19.92
C ALA A 493 13.40 23.02 20.86
N LEU A 494 13.97 21.97 21.47
CA LEU A 494 13.26 21.04 22.35
C LEU A 494 12.37 21.71 23.42
N PRO A 495 12.75 22.84 24.08
CA PRO A 495 11.90 23.47 25.09
C PRO A 495 10.58 24.07 24.55
N LEU A 496 10.39 24.17 23.23
CA LEU A 496 9.11 24.54 22.63
C LEU A 496 8.11 23.38 22.65
N LEU A 497 8.58 22.12 22.74
CA LEU A 497 7.74 20.92 22.81
C LEU A 497 6.79 20.92 24.03
N SER A 498 7.14 21.60 25.13
CA SER A 498 6.30 21.62 26.34
C SER A 498 4.96 22.35 26.18
N GLU A 499 4.83 23.20 25.15
CA GLU A 499 3.57 23.90 24.84
C GLU A 499 2.75 23.18 23.76
N LEU A 500 3.29 22.10 23.21
CA LEU A 500 2.73 21.35 22.09
C LEU A 500 2.18 20.00 22.56
N ARG A 501 1.23 19.44 21.80
CA ARG A 501 0.65 18.12 22.05
C ARG A 501 0.64 17.28 20.77
N PRO A 502 1.81 16.98 20.19
CA PRO A 502 1.89 16.22 18.95
C PRO A 502 1.46 14.76 19.16
N ARG A 503 1.03 14.10 18.08
CA ARG A 503 0.74 12.64 18.08
C ARG A 503 1.99 11.78 18.12
N ALA A 504 3.12 12.30 17.65
CA ALA A 504 4.45 11.73 17.78
C ALA A 504 5.53 12.79 17.47
N VAL A 505 6.76 12.53 17.91
CA VAL A 505 7.94 13.38 17.74
C VAL A 505 8.99 12.65 16.91
N VAL A 506 9.47 13.29 15.84
CA VAL A 506 10.58 12.81 15.01
C VAL A 506 11.83 13.66 15.27
N TYR A 507 12.98 13.02 15.38
CA TYR A 507 14.28 13.71 15.41
C TYR A 507 15.15 13.27 14.22
N ASP A 508 15.52 14.21 13.36
CA ASP A 508 16.46 13.99 12.27
C ASP A 508 17.86 14.51 12.67
N CYS A 509 18.65 13.58 13.22
CA CYS A 509 20.06 13.78 13.56
C CYS A 509 20.93 13.65 12.29
N MET A 510 20.77 14.60 11.36
CA MET A 510 21.47 14.58 10.07
C MET A 510 22.99 14.82 10.17
N ASP A 511 23.41 15.59 11.16
CA ASP A 511 24.81 15.94 11.48
C ASP A 511 25.00 15.89 13.01
N GLU A 512 26.23 15.59 13.47
CA GLU A 512 26.61 15.66 14.89
C GLU A 512 26.83 17.12 15.33
N LEU A 513 25.72 17.83 15.56
CA LEU A 513 25.71 19.26 15.89
C LEU A 513 26.53 19.62 17.13
N SER A 514 26.83 18.66 18.02
CA SER A 514 27.61 18.91 19.23
C SER A 514 29.13 18.79 19.05
N ALA A 515 29.60 18.43 17.85
CA ALA A 515 31.01 18.37 17.47
C ALA A 515 31.50 19.62 16.71
N PHE A 516 30.60 20.50 16.25
CA PHE A 516 30.98 21.78 15.66
C PHE A 516 31.59 22.72 16.71
N LYS A 517 32.51 23.57 16.27
CA LYS A 517 33.10 24.62 17.10
C LYS A 517 32.04 25.58 17.64
N ASP A 518 32.28 26.03 18.88
CA ASP A 518 31.44 26.97 19.64
C ASP A 518 29.99 26.50 19.87
N ALA A 519 29.72 25.19 19.72
CA ALA A 519 28.41 24.58 20.02
C ALA A 519 27.97 24.82 21.49
N PRO A 520 26.73 25.29 21.75
CA PRO A 520 26.26 25.57 23.10
C PRO A 520 26.32 24.34 24.02
N ARG A 521 26.79 24.51 25.27
CA ARG A 521 26.88 23.43 26.27
C ARG A 521 25.55 22.68 26.49
N GLN A 522 24.45 23.39 26.35
CA GLN A 522 23.09 22.86 26.47
C GLN A 522 22.71 21.89 25.35
N LEU A 523 23.36 21.96 24.18
CA LEU A 523 22.96 21.21 22.99
C LEU A 523 23.06 19.69 23.22
N ARG A 524 24.14 19.20 23.84
CA ARG A 524 24.29 17.77 24.23
C ARG A 524 23.26 17.32 25.25
N GLN A 525 22.89 18.19 26.19
CA GLN A 525 21.88 17.89 27.21
C GLN A 525 20.48 17.79 26.57
N ARG A 526 20.14 18.72 25.67
CA ARG A 526 18.89 18.69 24.89
C ARG A 526 18.86 17.55 23.91
N GLU A 527 19.97 17.18 23.28
CA GLU A 527 20.03 16.01 22.40
C GLU A 527 19.78 14.72 23.17
N THR A 528 20.42 14.55 24.34
CA THR A 528 20.19 13.42 25.24
C THR A 528 18.74 13.33 25.73
N ALA A 529 18.03 14.46 25.84
CA ALA A 529 16.62 14.50 26.18
C ALA A 529 15.71 14.24 24.95
N LEU A 530 16.04 14.81 23.79
CA LEU A 530 15.29 14.63 22.53
C LEU A 530 15.40 13.19 22.00
N MET A 531 16.56 12.54 22.12
CA MET A 531 16.76 11.11 21.83
C MET A 531 15.92 10.19 22.75
N LYS A 532 15.34 10.71 23.84
CA LYS A 532 14.41 9.99 24.74
C LYS A 532 12.95 10.43 24.59
N ALA A 533 12.70 11.52 23.86
CA ALA A 533 11.39 12.14 23.69
C ALA A 533 10.88 12.08 22.23
N ALA A 534 11.72 11.62 21.29
CA ALA A 534 11.33 11.24 19.96
C ALA A 534 10.82 9.79 19.93
N ASP A 535 9.78 9.53 19.15
CA ASP A 535 9.26 8.18 18.85
C ASP A 535 10.02 7.56 17.66
N LEU A 536 10.62 8.40 16.82
CA LEU A 536 11.34 8.02 15.61
C LEU A 536 12.58 8.90 15.41
N VAL A 537 13.73 8.26 15.21
CA VAL A 537 15.01 8.94 14.98
C VAL A 537 15.56 8.57 13.60
N PHE A 538 15.84 9.58 12.78
CA PHE A 538 16.66 9.43 11.58
C PHE A 538 18.08 9.89 11.87
N THR A 539 19.07 9.23 11.27
CA THR A 539 20.46 9.72 11.21
C THR A 539 20.84 10.13 9.80
N GLY A 540 21.99 10.80 9.67
CA GLY A 540 22.70 10.97 8.40
C GLY A 540 23.17 9.64 7.79
N GLY A 541 24.48 9.51 7.54
CA GLY A 541 25.04 8.30 6.95
C GLY A 541 25.46 7.21 7.97
N PRO A 542 26.05 6.11 7.49
CA PRO A 542 26.37 4.93 8.30
C PRO A 542 27.21 5.20 9.55
N ALA A 543 28.22 6.07 9.49
CA ALA A 543 29.05 6.37 10.65
C ALA A 543 28.26 7.00 11.80
N LEU A 544 27.28 7.86 11.49
CA LEU A 544 26.41 8.49 12.48
C LEU A 544 25.31 7.55 12.96
N TYR A 545 24.84 6.64 12.09
CA TYR A 545 23.94 5.55 12.46
C TYR A 545 24.58 4.61 13.50
N GLU A 546 25.76 4.06 13.21
CA GLU A 546 26.44 3.13 14.12
C GLU A 546 26.79 3.79 15.47
N ALA A 547 27.08 5.10 15.48
CA ALA A 547 27.30 5.86 16.71
C ALA A 547 26.05 6.05 17.59
N LYS A 548 24.83 6.04 17.01
CA LYS A 548 23.57 6.37 17.72
C LYS A 548 22.54 5.23 17.77
N ARG A 549 22.70 4.13 17.02
CA ARG A 549 21.78 2.97 16.97
C ARG A 549 21.51 2.28 18.31
N HIS A 550 22.39 2.47 19.29
CA HIS A 550 22.26 1.91 20.65
C HIS A 550 21.59 2.87 21.65
N LEU A 551 21.27 4.11 21.24
CA LEU A 551 20.74 5.16 22.11
C LEU A 551 19.21 5.27 22.07
N HIS A 552 18.55 4.70 21.05
CA HIS A 552 17.10 4.71 20.85
C HIS A 552 16.67 3.47 20.02
N PRO A 553 15.52 2.81 20.29
CA PRO A 553 15.13 1.58 19.58
C PRO A 553 14.66 1.81 18.14
N GLN A 554 14.10 2.97 17.83
CA GLN A 554 13.67 3.35 16.46
C GLN A 554 14.67 4.34 15.86
N VAL A 555 15.86 3.86 15.52
CA VAL A 555 16.90 4.63 14.79
C VAL A 555 17.04 4.08 13.38
N HIS A 556 16.99 4.97 12.38
CA HIS A 556 16.99 4.61 10.97
C HIS A 556 18.07 5.38 10.19
N CYS A 557 18.97 4.65 9.53
CA CYS A 557 19.96 5.26 8.63
C CYS A 557 19.29 5.78 7.35
N LEU A 558 19.39 7.09 7.12
CA LEU A 558 18.87 7.75 5.93
C LEU A 558 20.04 8.53 5.27
N PRO A 559 20.94 7.85 4.54
CA PRO A 559 22.10 8.52 3.94
C PRO A 559 21.67 9.56 2.90
N SER A 560 22.55 10.54 2.66
CA SER A 560 22.27 11.61 1.70
C SER A 560 22.02 11.06 0.29
N SER A 561 21.05 11.67 -0.40
CA SER A 561 20.58 11.26 -1.73
C SER A 561 20.81 12.37 -2.76
N VAL A 562 20.43 12.17 -4.02
CA VAL A 562 20.63 13.16 -5.09
C VAL A 562 19.36 13.37 -5.93
N ASP A 563 19.25 14.56 -6.51
CA ASP A 563 18.36 14.81 -7.65
C ASP A 563 19.16 14.55 -8.94
N ALA A 564 19.20 13.28 -9.34
CA ALA A 564 20.07 12.82 -10.42
C ALA A 564 19.73 13.48 -11.77
N ALA A 565 18.46 13.86 -11.98
CA ALA A 565 18.02 14.53 -13.20
C ALA A 565 18.51 15.98 -13.28
N HIS A 566 18.59 16.67 -12.13
CA HIS A 566 19.09 18.04 -12.03
C HIS A 566 20.59 18.16 -12.34
N PHE A 567 21.40 17.19 -11.89
CA PHE A 567 22.86 17.20 -12.10
C PHE A 567 23.35 16.47 -13.36
N ALA A 568 22.49 15.69 -14.03
CA ALA A 568 22.88 14.95 -15.23
C ALA A 568 23.27 15.87 -16.40
N PRO A 569 24.38 15.62 -17.12
CA PRO A 569 24.79 16.44 -18.27
C PRO A 569 23.73 16.58 -19.37
N ALA A 570 22.86 15.57 -19.53
CA ALA A 570 21.75 15.59 -20.49
C ALA A 570 20.57 16.50 -20.09
N GLY A 571 20.49 16.94 -18.83
CA GLY A 571 19.48 17.89 -18.35
C GLY A 571 19.87 19.37 -18.53
N LEU A 572 21.12 19.65 -18.89
CA LEU A 572 21.65 21.01 -18.97
C LEU A 572 21.18 21.73 -20.25
N ALA A 573 20.26 22.68 -20.11
CA ALA A 573 19.86 23.57 -21.20
C ALA A 573 20.99 24.57 -21.53
N PRO A 574 21.65 24.53 -22.71
CA PRO A 574 22.82 25.37 -22.99
C PRO A 574 22.51 26.87 -23.13
N THR A 575 21.24 27.21 -23.34
CA THR A 575 20.75 28.58 -23.57
C THR A 575 19.91 29.10 -22.40
N SER A 576 20.16 28.62 -21.18
CA SER A 576 19.49 29.11 -19.96
C SER A 576 20.25 30.28 -19.34
N ASP A 577 19.56 31.12 -18.56
CA ASP A 577 20.18 32.20 -17.80
C ASP A 577 21.27 31.67 -16.84
N ALA A 578 21.05 30.48 -16.28
CA ALA A 578 22.01 29.78 -15.41
C ALA A 578 23.26 29.29 -16.16
N ALA A 579 23.15 28.93 -17.45
CA ALA A 579 24.29 28.61 -18.29
C ALA A 579 25.09 29.88 -18.63
N ALA A 580 24.40 30.98 -18.99
CA ALA A 580 25.03 32.25 -19.30
C ALA A 580 25.76 32.87 -18.08
N GLU A 581 25.16 32.80 -16.89
CA GLU A 581 25.77 33.28 -15.65
C GLU A 581 26.95 32.39 -15.21
N ALA A 582 26.85 31.06 -15.38
CA ALA A 582 27.98 30.16 -15.14
C ALA A 582 29.17 30.47 -16.06
N GLU A 583 28.93 30.74 -17.35
CA GLU A 583 29.96 31.16 -18.30
C GLU A 583 30.54 32.54 -17.93
N ARG A 584 29.71 33.49 -17.47
CA ARG A 584 30.17 34.80 -16.97
C ARG A 584 31.09 34.67 -15.74
N LEU A 585 30.84 33.68 -14.86
CA LEU A 585 31.56 33.50 -13.60
C LEU A 585 32.91 32.75 -13.74
N GLN A 586 33.04 31.81 -14.70
CA GLN A 586 34.26 31.00 -14.83
C GLN A 586 34.69 30.67 -16.27
N GLY A 587 33.94 31.08 -17.31
CA GLY A 587 34.23 30.76 -18.72
C GLY A 587 35.60 31.26 -19.19
N ALA A 588 36.03 32.41 -18.69
CA ALA A 588 37.33 33.01 -18.99
C ALA A 588 38.53 32.34 -18.27
N LEU A 589 38.31 31.42 -17.33
CA LEU A 589 39.40 30.73 -16.61
C LEU A 589 40.04 29.65 -17.50
N PRO A 590 41.38 29.55 -17.61
CA PRO A 590 42.01 28.48 -18.38
C PRO A 590 41.77 27.09 -17.76
N GLY A 591 42.00 26.03 -18.54
CA GLY A 591 42.02 24.65 -18.04
C GLY A 591 43.39 24.25 -17.48
N PRO A 592 43.47 23.26 -16.57
CA PRO A 592 42.34 22.52 -16.01
C PRO A 592 41.68 23.26 -14.83
N ARG A 593 40.38 23.03 -14.65
CA ARG A 593 39.53 23.64 -13.62
C ARG A 593 39.11 22.57 -12.60
N LEU A 594 39.45 22.78 -11.32
CA LEU A 594 39.18 21.83 -10.23
C LEU A 594 38.25 22.52 -9.22
N GLY A 595 37.06 21.97 -8.98
CA GLY A 595 35.98 22.72 -8.33
C GLY A 595 35.33 22.08 -7.10
N PHE A 596 34.88 22.92 -6.17
CA PHE A 596 34.10 22.56 -4.99
C PHE A 596 32.87 23.46 -4.89
N PHE A 597 31.72 22.89 -4.56
CA PHE A 597 30.61 23.64 -3.96
C PHE A 597 30.23 23.09 -2.58
N GLY A 598 29.82 23.97 -1.67
CA GLY A 598 29.39 23.62 -0.30
C GLY A 598 29.50 24.80 0.66
N VAL A 599 29.14 24.61 1.93
CA VAL A 599 29.40 25.63 2.96
C VAL A 599 30.91 25.74 3.21
N ILE A 600 31.43 26.97 3.26
CA ILE A 600 32.84 27.25 3.54
C ILE A 600 32.95 27.58 5.04
N ASP A 601 33.22 26.54 5.84
CA ASP A 601 33.35 26.60 7.29
C ASP A 601 34.50 25.70 7.80
N GLU A 602 34.54 25.45 9.11
CA GLU A 602 35.51 24.59 9.82
C GLU A 602 35.66 23.15 9.27
N ARG A 603 34.72 22.70 8.41
CA ARG A 603 34.79 21.40 7.74
C ARG A 603 35.66 21.41 6.49
N LEU A 604 36.00 22.58 5.94
CA LEU A 604 36.87 22.72 4.77
C LEU A 604 38.35 22.78 5.20
N ASP A 605 39.20 21.96 4.58
CA ASP A 605 40.65 22.05 4.77
C ASP A 605 41.21 23.19 3.90
N THR A 606 41.26 24.39 4.46
CA THR A 606 41.83 25.57 3.80
C THR A 606 43.34 25.45 3.60
N ALA A 607 44.05 24.65 4.40
CA ALA A 607 45.48 24.40 4.22
C ALA A 607 45.74 23.45 3.04
N LEU A 608 44.87 22.46 2.82
CA LEU A 608 44.86 21.64 1.61
C LEU A 608 44.57 22.48 0.36
N VAL A 609 43.60 23.39 0.41
CA VAL A 609 43.29 24.29 -0.71
C VAL A 609 44.48 25.21 -1.04
N ASP A 610 45.17 25.74 -0.02
CA ASP A 610 46.41 26.51 -0.20
C ASP A 610 47.55 25.65 -0.80
N ALA A 611 47.77 24.45 -0.27
CA ALA A 611 48.79 23.53 -0.75
C ALA A 611 48.55 23.12 -2.21
N LEU A 612 47.29 22.85 -2.58
CA LEU A 612 46.86 22.53 -3.94
C LEU A 612 47.16 23.69 -4.91
N ALA A 613 46.77 24.92 -4.54
CA ALA A 613 47.01 26.12 -5.34
C ALA A 613 48.50 26.38 -5.56
N ARG A 614 49.28 26.27 -4.48
CA ARG A 614 50.73 26.50 -4.45
C ARG A 614 51.52 25.44 -5.21
N ALA A 615 51.12 24.17 -5.11
CA ALA A 615 51.81 23.05 -5.74
C ALA A 615 51.59 22.98 -7.26
N ARG A 616 50.44 23.48 -7.77
CA ARG A 616 50.10 23.45 -9.20
C ARG A 616 49.54 24.80 -9.67
N PRO A 617 50.37 25.85 -9.85
CA PRO A 617 49.92 27.20 -10.23
C PRO A 617 49.14 27.32 -11.55
N GLY A 618 49.21 26.33 -12.43
CA GLY A 618 48.42 26.28 -13.67
C GLY A 618 46.97 25.81 -13.47
N TRP A 619 46.66 25.09 -12.38
CA TRP A 619 45.33 24.58 -12.09
C TRP A 619 44.44 25.68 -11.53
N GLN A 620 43.24 25.87 -12.10
CA GLN A 620 42.28 26.86 -11.62
C GLN A 620 41.35 26.22 -10.60
N ILE A 621 41.47 26.62 -9.34
CA ILE A 621 40.71 26.06 -8.23
C ILE A 621 39.47 26.94 -8.00
N VAL A 622 38.28 26.38 -8.14
CA VAL A 622 37.01 27.12 -8.10
C VAL A 622 36.20 26.73 -6.86
N MET A 623 35.96 27.69 -5.97
CA MET A 623 35.34 27.48 -4.66
C MET A 623 34.02 28.25 -4.56
N ILE A 624 32.90 27.51 -4.53
CA ILE A 624 31.54 28.05 -4.44
C ILE A 624 30.99 27.78 -3.04
N GLY A 625 30.45 28.81 -2.39
CA GLY A 625 29.81 28.67 -1.08
C GLY A 625 29.64 29.95 -0.27
N PRO A 626 28.71 29.99 0.69
CA PRO A 626 28.72 30.98 1.76
C PRO A 626 29.88 30.69 2.73
N VAL A 627 30.61 31.73 3.13
CA VAL A 627 31.63 31.66 4.19
C VAL A 627 30.96 31.92 5.54
N VAL A 628 31.06 30.98 6.47
CA VAL A 628 30.41 31.07 7.80
C VAL A 628 31.30 30.44 8.89
N LYS A 629 31.12 30.88 10.15
CA LYS A 629 31.89 30.47 11.35
C LYS A 629 33.42 30.72 11.33
N ILE A 630 34.00 30.96 10.16
CA ILE A 630 35.40 31.37 9.96
C ILE A 630 35.46 32.80 9.43
N ASP A 631 36.59 33.45 9.64
CA ASP A 631 36.88 34.81 9.15
C ASP A 631 37.24 34.76 7.65
N PRO A 632 36.50 35.44 6.76
CA PRO A 632 36.82 35.49 5.33
C PRO A 632 38.20 36.09 5.00
N ALA A 633 38.81 36.86 5.91
CA ALA A 633 40.16 37.37 5.73
C ALA A 633 41.24 36.28 5.84
N GLN A 634 40.92 35.13 6.46
CA GLN A 634 41.84 33.99 6.67
C GLN A 634 41.82 32.97 5.51
N LEU A 635 40.95 33.16 4.51
CA LEU A 635 40.94 32.30 3.32
C LEU A 635 42.21 32.52 2.47
N PRO A 636 42.86 31.45 1.98
CA PRO A 636 44.06 31.58 1.15
C PRO A 636 43.77 32.29 -0.17
N ARG A 637 44.79 33.01 -0.68
CA ARG A 637 44.69 33.87 -1.88
C ARG A 637 45.88 33.60 -2.80
N HIS A 638 45.60 33.02 -3.95
CA HIS A 638 46.56 32.78 -5.04
C HIS A 638 45.93 33.22 -6.37
N PRO A 639 46.73 33.58 -7.40
CA PRO A 639 46.18 34.01 -8.70
C PRO A 639 45.30 32.98 -9.41
N ASN A 640 45.40 31.70 -9.03
CA ASN A 640 44.68 30.57 -9.56
C ASN A 640 43.60 29.99 -8.61
N LEU A 641 43.24 30.70 -7.55
CA LEU A 641 42.24 30.29 -6.55
C LEU A 641 41.07 31.28 -6.49
N HIS A 642 39.89 30.81 -6.87
CA HIS A 642 38.72 31.64 -7.20
C HIS A 642 37.56 31.38 -6.23
N TRP A 643 37.30 32.34 -5.33
CA TRP A 643 36.18 32.27 -4.37
C TRP A 643 34.94 32.96 -4.94
N LEU A 644 33.95 32.19 -5.41
CA LEU A 644 32.77 32.70 -6.13
C LEU A 644 31.55 33.01 -5.25
N GLY A 645 31.66 32.82 -3.93
CA GLY A 645 30.57 33.07 -2.98
C GLY A 645 29.40 32.08 -3.11
N MET A 646 28.28 32.35 -2.41
CA MET A 646 27.08 31.51 -2.48
C MET A 646 26.37 31.70 -3.82
N GLN A 647 25.97 30.60 -4.45
CA GLN A 647 25.29 30.61 -5.74
C GLN A 647 23.97 29.82 -5.70
N PRO A 648 22.95 30.18 -6.49
CA PRO A 648 21.67 29.47 -6.51
C PRO A 648 21.81 28.00 -6.91
N TYR A 649 21.08 27.11 -6.23
CA TYR A 649 21.05 25.66 -6.51
C TYR A 649 20.83 25.30 -8.00
N PRO A 650 19.98 26.00 -8.78
CA PRO A 650 19.83 25.73 -10.21
C PRO A 650 21.09 25.95 -11.06
N MET A 651 22.07 26.73 -10.59
CA MET A 651 23.31 27.01 -11.34
C MET A 651 24.46 26.06 -11.00
N LEU A 652 24.39 25.33 -9.88
CA LEU A 652 25.45 24.39 -9.48
C LEU A 652 25.78 23.34 -10.55
N PRO A 653 24.80 22.73 -11.28
CA PRO A 653 25.10 21.82 -12.38
C PRO A 653 25.86 22.50 -13.54
N HIS A 654 25.51 23.74 -13.88
CA HIS A 654 26.14 24.49 -14.97
C HIS A 654 27.58 24.90 -14.63
N LEU A 655 27.86 25.31 -13.39
CA LEU A 655 29.23 25.57 -12.92
C LEU A 655 30.04 24.27 -12.85
N MET A 656 29.47 23.20 -12.30
CA MET A 656 30.11 21.88 -12.25
C MET A 656 30.44 21.34 -13.64
N ALA A 657 29.57 21.56 -14.65
CA ALA A 657 29.79 21.11 -16.02
C ALA A 657 31.11 21.64 -16.60
N GLY A 658 31.54 22.84 -16.20
CA GLY A 658 32.80 23.47 -16.62
C GLY A 658 34.06 22.99 -15.89
N TRP A 659 34.00 21.97 -15.01
CA TRP A 659 35.15 21.46 -14.24
C TRP A 659 35.70 20.13 -14.77
N ASP A 660 37.01 19.93 -14.65
CA ASP A 660 37.70 18.69 -14.99
C ASP A 660 37.71 17.68 -13.83
N VAL A 661 37.83 18.15 -12.59
CA VAL A 661 37.79 17.34 -11.36
C VAL A 661 36.94 18.02 -10.29
N CYS A 662 36.12 17.25 -9.59
CA CYS A 662 35.36 17.73 -8.44
C CYS A 662 36.07 17.38 -7.12
N LEU A 663 36.19 18.37 -6.24
CA LEU A 663 36.96 18.29 -5.02
C LEU A 663 36.06 18.11 -3.79
N MET A 664 36.54 17.32 -2.83
CA MET A 664 36.01 17.23 -1.47
C MET A 664 37.16 17.32 -0.45
N PRO A 665 37.79 18.50 -0.30
CA PRO A 665 38.91 18.72 0.62
C PRO A 665 38.36 19.00 2.03
N PHE A 666 37.81 17.97 2.66
CA PHE A 666 37.29 18.08 4.03
C PHE A 666 38.41 17.96 5.06
N ALA A 667 38.45 18.86 6.04
CA ALA A 667 39.37 18.80 7.16
C ALA A 667 38.98 17.62 8.06
N LEU A 668 39.88 16.66 8.28
CA LEU A 668 39.59 15.46 9.08
C LEU A 668 39.60 15.80 10.59
N ASN A 669 38.43 16.18 11.10
CA ASN A 669 38.20 16.67 12.46
C ASN A 669 36.85 16.16 13.00
N GLU A 670 36.50 16.44 14.27
CA GLU A 670 35.25 15.96 14.87
C GLU A 670 33.99 16.45 14.12
N ALA A 671 34.03 17.65 13.50
CA ALA A 671 32.92 18.21 12.72
C ALA A 671 32.74 17.56 11.32
N THR A 672 33.70 16.75 10.85
CA THR A 672 33.60 15.96 9.60
C THR A 672 33.53 14.45 9.83
N ARG A 673 33.77 13.98 11.06
CA ARG A 673 33.78 12.57 11.45
C ARG A 673 32.51 11.79 11.07
N PHE A 674 31.37 12.47 11.04
CA PHE A 674 30.03 11.88 10.88
C PHE A 674 29.21 12.43 9.71
N ILE A 675 29.83 13.17 8.77
CA ILE A 675 29.09 13.80 7.66
C ILE A 675 28.83 12.81 6.53
N SER A 676 27.62 12.88 5.95
CA SER A 676 27.23 12.17 4.73
C SER A 676 27.03 13.19 3.60
N PRO A 677 28.08 13.51 2.81
CA PRO A 677 28.05 14.69 1.94
C PRO A 677 27.31 14.45 0.63
N THR A 678 26.14 15.08 0.46
CA THR A 678 25.29 15.08 -0.75
C THR A 678 26.09 15.20 -2.05
N LYS A 679 27.04 16.15 -2.06
CA LYS A 679 27.85 16.50 -3.23
C LYS A 679 28.66 15.37 -3.84
N THR A 680 28.91 14.27 -3.12
CA THR A 680 29.52 13.08 -3.74
C THR A 680 28.62 12.53 -4.85
N LEU A 681 27.32 12.37 -4.57
CA LEU A 681 26.35 11.89 -5.56
C LEU A 681 26.04 12.95 -6.62
N GLU A 682 26.03 14.24 -6.27
CA GLU A 682 25.80 15.34 -7.21
C GLU A 682 26.93 15.40 -8.27
N TYR A 683 28.19 15.25 -7.85
CA TYR A 683 29.34 15.18 -8.77
C TYR A 683 29.35 13.90 -9.63
N LEU A 684 28.98 12.75 -9.05
CA LEU A 684 28.89 11.47 -9.78
C LEU A 684 27.75 11.49 -10.82
N ALA A 685 26.61 12.11 -10.50
CA ALA A 685 25.52 12.35 -11.45
C ALA A 685 25.96 13.27 -12.62
N GLY A 686 26.90 14.19 -12.35
CA GLY A 686 27.56 15.04 -13.34
C GLY A 686 28.62 14.36 -14.23
N ASP A 687 28.78 13.02 -14.15
CA ASP A 687 29.84 12.23 -14.82
C ASP A 687 31.29 12.58 -14.39
N LYS A 688 31.49 13.45 -13.40
CA LYS A 688 32.79 14.03 -13.04
C LYS A 688 33.67 13.07 -12.22
N PRO A 689 35.00 13.07 -12.40
CA PRO A 689 35.89 12.39 -11.47
C PRO A 689 35.93 13.17 -10.15
N VAL A 690 35.88 12.45 -9.03
CA VAL A 690 35.82 13.04 -7.69
C VAL A 690 37.06 12.67 -6.89
N VAL A 691 37.68 13.65 -6.22
CA VAL A 691 38.80 13.45 -5.28
C VAL A 691 38.38 13.92 -3.89
N SER A 692 38.57 13.08 -2.88
CA SER A 692 38.15 13.33 -1.49
C SER A 692 39.25 13.06 -0.49
N THR A 693 39.26 13.80 0.61
CA THR A 693 39.89 13.33 1.85
C THR A 693 39.10 12.15 2.42
N ALA A 694 39.73 11.35 3.29
CA ALA A 694 39.19 10.10 3.83
C ALA A 694 38.04 10.27 4.86
N VAL A 695 36.95 10.94 4.48
CA VAL A 695 35.70 11.01 5.26
C VAL A 695 35.06 9.60 5.33
N PRO A 696 34.73 9.06 6.52
CA PRO A 696 34.35 7.65 6.67
C PRO A 696 33.22 7.17 5.74
N ASP A 697 32.12 7.92 5.67
CA ASP A 697 30.97 7.56 4.83
C ASP A 697 31.29 7.65 3.33
N VAL A 698 32.21 8.54 2.91
CA VAL A 698 32.64 8.63 1.50
C VAL A 698 33.50 7.42 1.12
N VAL A 699 34.40 7.00 2.01
CA VAL A 699 35.21 5.78 1.81
C VAL A 699 34.31 4.55 1.76
N GLY A 700 33.40 4.39 2.72
CA GLY A 700 32.55 3.21 2.85
C GLY A 700 31.47 3.07 1.78
N LEU A 701 30.87 4.17 1.31
CA LEU A 701 29.81 4.13 0.30
C LEU A 701 30.31 4.29 -1.14
N TYR A 702 31.38 5.07 -1.36
CA TYR A 702 31.74 5.58 -2.70
C TYR A 702 33.21 5.34 -3.09
N GLY A 703 34.03 4.69 -2.26
CA GLY A 703 35.46 4.48 -2.51
C GLY A 703 35.82 3.67 -3.77
N ALA A 704 34.85 3.01 -4.41
CA ALA A 704 35.03 2.35 -5.72
C ALA A 704 34.99 3.31 -6.92
N VAL A 705 34.39 4.50 -6.77
CA VAL A 705 34.20 5.51 -7.84
C VAL A 705 34.78 6.89 -7.50
N VAL A 706 35.10 7.14 -6.23
CA VAL A 706 35.75 8.35 -5.71
C VAL A 706 37.20 8.05 -5.37
N ARG A 707 38.14 8.90 -5.81
CA ARG A 707 39.56 8.79 -5.44
C ARG A 707 39.77 9.35 -4.03
N ILE A 708 40.16 8.48 -3.10
CA ILE A 708 40.40 8.81 -1.69
C ILE A 708 41.87 9.14 -1.45
N ALA A 709 42.13 10.17 -0.64
CA ALA A 709 43.45 10.52 -0.12
C ALA A 709 43.44 10.73 1.40
N SER A 710 44.56 10.40 2.05
CA SER A 710 44.72 10.49 3.52
C SER A 710 45.55 11.71 3.97
N ASP A 711 46.26 12.36 3.05
CA ASP A 711 47.09 13.54 3.30
C ASP A 711 47.11 14.48 2.09
N HIS A 712 47.73 15.66 2.25
CA HIS A 712 47.74 16.70 1.21
C HIS A 712 48.52 16.30 -0.06
N ALA A 713 49.62 15.56 0.07
CA ALA A 713 50.41 15.13 -1.08
C ALA A 713 49.68 14.04 -1.88
N GLY A 714 49.05 13.09 -1.18
CA GLY A 714 48.17 12.09 -1.77
C GLY A 714 46.95 12.71 -2.46
N PHE A 715 46.37 13.78 -1.91
CA PHE A 715 45.23 14.48 -2.51
C PHE A 715 45.63 15.22 -3.80
N ILE A 716 46.80 15.87 -3.83
CA ILE A 716 47.37 16.45 -5.05
C ILE A 716 47.60 15.35 -6.10
N ALA A 717 48.27 14.26 -5.74
CA ALA A 717 48.53 13.14 -6.65
C ALA A 717 47.24 12.46 -7.16
N ALA A 718 46.19 12.39 -6.34
CA ALA A 718 44.87 11.90 -6.75
C ALA A 718 44.19 12.83 -7.77
N CYS A 719 44.39 14.15 -7.66
CA CYS A 719 43.98 15.12 -8.68
C CYS A 719 44.78 14.94 -9.98
N GLU A 720 46.10 14.70 -9.91
CA GLU A 720 46.93 14.41 -11.09
C GLU A 720 46.44 13.15 -11.81
N ALA A 721 46.17 12.07 -11.06
CA ALA A 721 45.65 10.82 -11.59
C ALA A 721 44.20 10.91 -12.12
N ALA A 722 43.41 11.89 -11.68
CA ALA A 722 42.09 12.20 -12.22
C ALA A 722 42.18 12.97 -13.56
N LEU A 723 43.08 13.95 -13.66
CA LEU A 723 43.33 14.71 -14.88
C LEU A 723 43.97 13.85 -15.98
N ALA A 724 44.89 12.97 -15.59
CA ALA A 724 45.56 12.01 -16.48
C ALA A 724 44.74 10.72 -16.76
N GLU A 725 43.49 10.64 -16.28
CA GLU A 725 42.63 9.46 -16.41
C GLU A 725 42.34 9.12 -17.89
N PRO A 726 42.81 7.98 -18.44
CA PRO A 726 42.56 7.59 -19.82
C PRO A 726 41.07 7.39 -20.12
N GLU A 727 40.63 7.61 -21.36
CA GLU A 727 39.19 7.63 -21.69
C GLU A 727 38.50 6.28 -21.47
N ASP A 728 39.21 5.14 -21.57
CA ASP A 728 38.64 3.82 -21.27
C ASP A 728 38.41 3.62 -19.75
N ALA A 729 39.33 4.11 -18.92
CA ALA A 729 39.16 4.16 -17.46
C ALA A 729 38.06 5.14 -17.06
N ARG A 730 38.00 6.29 -17.75
CA ARG A 730 36.97 7.33 -17.58
C ARG A 730 35.57 6.79 -17.93
N ALA A 731 35.45 6.02 -19.01
CA ALA A 731 34.21 5.35 -19.39
C ALA A 731 33.74 4.36 -18.32
N ARG A 732 34.63 3.45 -17.87
CA ARG A 732 34.32 2.50 -16.77
C ARG A 732 33.90 3.20 -15.48
N ARG A 733 34.60 4.30 -15.11
CA ARG A 733 34.21 5.12 -13.95
C ARG A 733 32.82 5.73 -14.11
N ARG A 734 32.51 6.32 -15.28
CA ARG A 734 31.18 6.89 -15.55
C ARG A 734 30.07 5.84 -15.46
N GLU A 735 30.31 4.62 -15.94
CA GLU A 735 29.36 3.50 -15.87
C GLU A 735 29.06 3.13 -14.41
N ALA A 736 30.08 2.81 -13.62
CA ALA A 736 29.94 2.53 -12.18
C ALA A 736 29.37 3.73 -11.37
N SER A 737 29.62 4.98 -11.82
CA SER A 737 29.01 6.19 -11.24
C SER A 737 27.50 6.23 -11.46
N ARG A 738 27.02 5.85 -12.65
CA ARG A 738 25.58 5.73 -12.96
C ARG A 738 24.92 4.64 -12.14
N GLU A 739 25.55 3.48 -12.00
CA GLU A 739 25.05 2.39 -11.14
C GLU A 739 24.94 2.83 -9.67
N THR A 740 25.95 3.54 -9.16
CA THR A 740 25.96 4.11 -7.80
C THR A 740 24.83 5.12 -7.61
N VAL A 741 24.67 6.06 -8.56
CA VAL A 741 23.61 7.08 -8.52
C VAL A 741 22.21 6.47 -8.66
N ALA A 742 22.03 5.45 -9.51
CA ALA A 742 20.74 4.79 -9.72
C ALA A 742 20.18 4.06 -8.48
N GLN A 743 21.01 3.84 -7.44
CA GLN A 743 20.58 3.27 -6.16
C GLN A 743 19.91 4.30 -5.24
N SER A 744 20.21 5.59 -5.38
CA SER A 744 19.80 6.65 -4.44
C SER A 744 19.01 7.78 -5.09
N SER A 745 17.87 8.17 -4.51
CA SER A 745 17.15 9.39 -4.90
C SER A 745 16.37 9.98 -3.72
N TRP A 746 16.18 11.29 -3.73
CA TRP A 746 15.40 11.98 -2.70
C TRP A 746 13.93 11.51 -2.64
N ASP A 747 13.38 10.99 -3.74
CA ASP A 747 12.02 10.43 -3.76
C ASP A 747 11.96 9.10 -2.99
N ARG A 748 12.95 8.21 -3.18
CA ARG A 748 13.08 6.98 -2.37
C ARG A 748 13.35 7.29 -0.90
N ALA A 749 14.15 8.32 -0.62
CA ALA A 749 14.42 8.77 0.75
C ALA A 749 13.14 9.27 1.44
N ALA A 750 12.34 10.10 0.76
CA ALA A 750 11.07 10.59 1.27
C ALA A 750 10.02 9.47 1.42
N GLN A 751 9.96 8.51 0.49
CA GLN A 751 9.09 7.34 0.62
C GLN A 751 9.45 6.52 1.87
N ARG A 752 10.73 6.23 2.10
CA ARG A 752 11.19 5.53 3.31
C ARG A 752 10.83 6.30 4.59
N VAL A 753 10.88 7.63 4.58
CA VAL A 753 10.43 8.45 5.72
C VAL A 753 8.93 8.31 5.96
N LEU A 754 8.11 8.40 4.90
CA LEU A 754 6.66 8.19 4.99
C LEU A 754 6.34 6.80 5.55
N GLU A 755 6.97 5.74 5.03
CA GLU A 755 6.78 4.35 5.49
C GLU A 755 7.06 4.18 7.00
N GLN A 756 8.06 4.87 7.56
CA GLN A 756 8.33 4.86 9.00
C GLN A 756 7.35 5.71 9.81
N ILE A 757 6.95 6.90 9.33
CA ILE A 757 5.91 7.72 9.98
C ILE A 757 4.59 6.94 10.05
N ASP A 758 4.23 6.28 8.96
CA ASP A 758 3.06 5.42 8.82
C ASP A 758 3.11 4.20 9.77
N ALA A 759 4.27 3.54 9.90
CA ALA A 759 4.45 2.43 10.83
C ALA A 759 4.34 2.89 12.29
N MET A 760 4.99 4.01 12.63
CA MET A 760 4.96 4.65 13.95
C MET A 760 3.53 5.08 14.33
N THR A 761 2.84 5.81 13.47
CA THR A 761 1.47 6.30 13.74
C THR A 761 0.45 5.16 13.83
N ARG A 762 0.59 4.09 13.03
CA ARG A 762 -0.22 2.86 13.20
C ARG A 762 0.09 2.12 14.50
N SER A 763 1.33 2.16 15.00
CA SER A 763 1.70 1.58 16.30
C SER A 763 1.08 2.38 17.46
N ALA A 764 1.19 3.71 17.41
CA ALA A 764 0.57 4.61 18.41
C ALA A 764 -0.97 4.49 18.41
N ALA A 765 -1.59 4.39 17.24
CA ALA A 765 -3.04 4.18 17.11
C ALA A 765 -3.50 2.84 17.70
N ARG A 766 -2.67 1.78 17.68
CA ARG A 766 -2.99 0.51 18.35
C ARG A 766 -2.94 0.62 19.86
N HIS A 767 -1.91 1.25 20.41
CA HIS A 767 -1.80 1.50 21.87
C HIS A 767 -2.92 2.40 22.41
N ALA A 768 -3.47 3.30 21.58
CA ALA A 768 -4.68 4.06 21.91
C ALA A 768 -5.98 3.25 21.72
N GLY A 769 -6.01 2.33 20.73
CA GLY A 769 -7.17 1.52 20.36
C GLY A 769 -7.43 0.30 21.26
N GLU A 770 -6.43 -0.19 22.00
CA GLU A 770 -6.63 -1.29 22.98
C GLU A 770 -7.55 -0.91 24.16
N ALA A 771 -7.99 0.34 24.24
CA ALA A 771 -9.03 0.79 25.16
C ALA A 771 -10.47 0.64 24.63
N ASP A 772 -10.70 0.42 23.32
CA ASP A 772 -12.06 0.46 22.75
C ASP A 772 -12.30 -0.50 21.55
N ALA A 773 -13.15 -1.50 21.82
CA ALA A 773 -13.96 -2.32 20.92
C ALA A 773 -13.32 -3.30 19.89
N SER A 774 -14.00 -4.44 19.82
CA SER A 774 -13.81 -5.63 18.97
C SER A 774 -14.42 -5.54 17.55
N ASP A 775 -14.15 -6.60 16.77
CA ASP A 775 -14.84 -7.08 15.54
C ASP A 775 -14.49 -6.50 14.16
N ALA A 776 -14.71 -7.35 13.13
CA ALA A 776 -14.03 -7.30 11.82
C ALA A 776 -14.93 -7.78 10.62
N PRO A 777 -14.47 -8.30 9.44
CA PRO A 777 -14.52 -7.47 8.23
C PRO A 777 -14.96 -8.10 6.86
N HIS A 778 -15.25 -7.23 5.87
CA HIS A 778 -15.11 -7.34 4.38
C HIS A 778 -15.79 -8.45 3.52
N GLY A 779 -15.97 -8.17 2.20
CA GLY A 779 -16.27 -9.17 1.15
C GLY A 779 -16.52 -8.65 -0.29
N VAL A 780 -15.67 -9.02 -1.27
CA VAL A 780 -15.60 -8.49 -2.68
C VAL A 780 -14.67 -9.39 -3.58
N PRO A 781 -14.26 -9.15 -4.88
CA PRO A 781 -14.72 -8.27 -6.00
C PRO A 781 -14.59 -8.82 -7.50
N VAL A 782 -14.68 -7.93 -8.52
CA VAL A 782 -14.05 -7.95 -9.90
C VAL A 782 -14.91 -8.35 -11.16
N VAL A 783 -14.27 -8.86 -12.26
CA VAL A 783 -14.43 -8.94 -13.78
C VAL A 783 -13.19 -8.35 -14.56
N LYS A 784 -12.79 -8.89 -15.73
CA LYS A 784 -11.56 -8.54 -16.55
C LYS A 784 -11.81 -7.35 -17.53
N ARG A 785 -10.95 -6.79 -18.43
CA ARG A 785 -9.51 -6.79 -18.86
C ARG A 785 -8.90 -7.88 -19.80
N THR A 786 -7.89 -7.50 -20.60
CA THR A 786 -7.07 -8.33 -21.53
C THR A 786 -5.93 -9.10 -20.84
N VAL A 787 -5.34 -10.10 -21.52
CA VAL A 787 -4.71 -11.27 -20.87
C VAL A 787 -3.44 -11.76 -21.61
N ARG A 788 -2.32 -11.98 -20.89
CA ARG A 788 -1.07 -12.61 -21.40
C ARG A 788 -1.21 -14.13 -21.37
N HIS A 789 -0.72 -14.87 -22.37
CA HIS A 789 -0.79 -16.33 -22.37
C HIS A 789 0.50 -17.01 -21.86
N VAL A 790 0.35 -18.16 -21.19
CA VAL A 790 1.39 -19.14 -20.84
C VAL A 790 0.86 -20.55 -21.11
N ARG A 791 1.73 -21.55 -21.30
CA ARG A 791 1.28 -22.93 -21.52
C ARG A 791 0.85 -23.58 -20.19
N HIS A 792 1.73 -23.52 -19.20
CA HIS A 792 1.48 -24.05 -17.86
C HIS A 792 1.46 -22.91 -16.84
N LEU A 793 0.43 -22.86 -16.01
CA LEU A 793 0.37 -22.01 -14.83
C LEU A 793 0.33 -22.89 -13.57
N VAL A 794 1.14 -22.58 -12.57
CA VAL A 794 1.18 -23.26 -11.27
C VAL A 794 0.91 -22.23 -10.17
N ILE A 795 -0.12 -22.45 -9.35
CA ILE A 795 -0.49 -21.55 -8.24
C ILE A 795 -0.02 -22.16 -6.91
N GLY A 796 0.85 -21.43 -6.22
CA GLY A 796 1.46 -21.77 -4.94
C GLY A 796 2.82 -22.44 -5.12
N ALA A 797 3.88 -21.85 -4.56
CA ALA A 797 5.24 -22.41 -4.57
C ALA A 797 5.54 -23.20 -3.28
N GLY A 798 4.53 -23.90 -2.75
CA GLY A 798 4.74 -24.93 -1.73
C GLY A 798 5.41 -26.19 -2.30
N PRO A 799 5.73 -27.20 -1.48
CA PRO A 799 6.41 -28.44 -1.91
C PRO A 799 5.74 -29.11 -3.13
N THR A 800 4.41 -29.10 -3.20
CA THR A 800 3.64 -29.60 -4.36
C THR A 800 3.91 -28.80 -5.63
N GLY A 801 3.92 -27.45 -5.54
CA GLY A 801 4.01 -26.57 -6.70
C GLY A 801 5.42 -26.44 -7.24
N LEU A 802 6.42 -26.48 -6.34
CA LEU A 802 7.83 -26.61 -6.70
C LEU A 802 8.08 -27.91 -7.48
N ALA A 803 7.60 -29.05 -6.95
CA ALA A 803 7.70 -30.34 -7.64
C ALA A 803 6.92 -30.35 -8.97
N ALA A 804 5.73 -29.74 -9.03
CA ALA A 804 4.96 -29.63 -10.27
C ALA A 804 5.69 -28.79 -11.33
N ALA A 805 6.19 -27.60 -10.98
CA ALA A 805 6.90 -26.72 -11.90
C ALA A 805 8.21 -27.35 -12.41
N TYR A 806 8.97 -28.01 -11.53
CA TYR A 806 10.17 -28.78 -11.87
C TYR A 806 9.90 -29.86 -12.93
N HIS A 807 8.89 -30.72 -12.71
CA HIS A 807 8.55 -31.78 -13.67
C HIS A 807 7.87 -31.25 -14.95
N LEU A 808 7.17 -30.11 -14.89
CA LEU A 808 6.53 -29.47 -16.06
C LEU A 808 7.51 -28.80 -17.01
N ALA A 809 8.65 -28.31 -16.52
CA ALA A 809 9.66 -27.66 -17.34
C ALA A 809 10.54 -28.67 -18.10
N GLN A 810 10.91 -29.79 -17.46
CA GLN A 810 11.75 -30.82 -18.06
C GLN A 810 11.17 -31.35 -19.38
N GLY A 811 12.04 -31.45 -20.39
CA GLY A 811 11.67 -31.89 -21.74
C GLY A 811 11.03 -30.83 -22.64
N THR A 812 10.83 -29.60 -22.15
CA THR A 812 10.43 -28.47 -23.01
C THR A 812 11.66 -27.74 -23.55
N SER A 813 11.73 -27.51 -24.86
CA SER A 813 12.87 -26.83 -25.50
C SER A 813 12.84 -25.28 -25.36
N ALA A 814 12.10 -24.77 -24.37
CA ALA A 814 11.93 -23.34 -24.12
C ALA A 814 11.42 -23.08 -22.67
N PRO A 815 12.30 -22.69 -21.72
CA PRO A 815 11.94 -22.47 -20.30
C PRO A 815 10.81 -21.44 -20.03
N ALA A 816 10.50 -20.58 -21.00
CA ALA A 816 9.51 -19.51 -20.87
C ALA A 816 8.03 -19.97 -20.98
N GLN A 817 7.74 -21.28 -21.01
CA GLN A 817 6.38 -21.80 -21.16
C GLN A 817 5.64 -22.06 -19.83
N THR A 818 6.35 -22.13 -18.71
CA THR A 818 5.79 -22.40 -17.37
C THR A 818 5.93 -21.17 -16.47
N LEU A 819 4.84 -20.78 -15.81
CA LEU A 819 4.79 -19.72 -14.80
C LEU A 819 4.35 -20.29 -13.44
N LEU A 820 5.18 -20.12 -12.41
CA LEU A 820 4.90 -20.46 -11.01
C LEU A 820 4.65 -19.16 -10.23
N VAL A 821 3.50 -19.04 -9.55
CA VAL A 821 3.15 -17.86 -8.74
C VAL A 821 3.00 -18.18 -7.26
N GLU A 822 3.46 -17.28 -6.41
CA GLU A 822 3.38 -17.38 -4.95
C GLU A 822 3.02 -16.02 -4.34
N ARG A 823 2.11 -16.02 -3.34
CA ARG A 823 1.68 -14.81 -2.62
C ARG A 823 2.70 -14.37 -1.57
N ALA A 824 3.44 -15.33 -1.01
CA ALA A 824 4.55 -15.07 -0.11
C ALA A 824 5.75 -14.48 -0.85
N ASP A 825 6.68 -13.93 -0.09
CA ASP A 825 7.95 -13.39 -0.57
C ASP A 825 9.03 -14.46 -0.84
N THR A 826 8.88 -15.65 -0.25
CA THR A 826 9.76 -16.81 -0.46
C THR A 826 8.95 -18.07 -0.78
N VAL A 827 9.60 -19.03 -1.44
CA VAL A 827 9.01 -20.35 -1.75
C VAL A 827 8.91 -21.24 -0.51
N GLY A 828 8.15 -22.34 -0.60
CA GLY A 828 7.98 -23.37 0.44
C GLY A 828 6.61 -23.39 1.11
N GLY A 829 5.82 -22.32 1.00
CA GLY A 829 4.47 -22.24 1.57
C GLY A 829 4.45 -22.32 3.10
N TRP A 830 4.06 -23.50 3.64
CA TRP A 830 4.13 -23.81 5.07
C TRP A 830 5.33 -24.68 5.47
N CYS A 831 6.09 -25.22 4.50
CA CYS A 831 7.35 -25.91 4.75
C CYS A 831 8.53 -24.91 4.79
N ARG A 832 8.26 -23.68 5.25
CA ARG A 832 9.18 -22.56 5.36
C ARG A 832 9.77 -22.47 6.77
N SER A 833 10.84 -21.71 6.90
CA SER A 833 11.53 -21.44 8.16
C SER A 833 11.79 -19.94 8.34
N VAL A 834 11.82 -19.51 9.60
CA VAL A 834 12.15 -18.15 10.03
C VAL A 834 13.40 -18.16 10.89
N THR A 835 14.20 -17.09 10.84
CA THR A 835 15.41 -16.95 11.66
C THR A 835 15.34 -15.69 12.54
N GLN A 836 15.79 -15.82 13.78
CA GLN A 836 15.79 -14.73 14.77
C GLN A 836 16.96 -14.92 15.72
N GLN A 837 17.87 -13.94 15.83
CA GLN A 837 19.04 -13.98 16.71
C GLN A 837 19.90 -15.27 16.58
N GLY A 838 20.00 -15.83 15.38
CA GLY A 838 20.74 -17.07 15.11
C GLY A 838 19.97 -18.38 15.38
N TYR A 839 18.81 -18.31 16.02
CA TYR A 839 17.86 -19.43 16.08
C TYR A 839 17.15 -19.59 14.73
N THR A 840 16.88 -20.83 14.34
CA THR A 840 16.07 -21.18 13.15
C THR A 840 14.86 -22.00 13.59
N PHE A 841 13.66 -21.56 13.21
CA PHE A 841 12.39 -22.22 13.51
C PHE A 841 11.64 -22.51 12.22
N ASP A 842 10.96 -23.65 12.12
CA ASP A 842 10.01 -23.88 11.03
C ASP A 842 8.66 -23.20 11.32
N HIS A 843 7.82 -23.04 10.30
CA HIS A 843 6.45 -22.56 10.46
C HIS A 843 5.59 -23.48 11.35
N ALA A 844 5.93 -24.77 11.44
CA ALA A 844 5.46 -25.79 12.39
C ALA A 844 6.46 -26.95 12.38
N GLY A 845 6.37 -27.94 13.28
CA GLY A 845 7.31 -29.05 13.32
C GLY A 845 7.30 -29.93 12.05
N HIS A 846 8.37 -29.86 11.24
CA HIS A 846 8.54 -30.64 10.00
C HIS A 846 9.69 -31.66 10.09
N ILE A 847 9.52 -32.77 9.37
CA ILE A 847 10.51 -33.85 9.22
C ILE A 847 10.45 -34.44 7.81
N MET A 848 11.57 -34.97 7.33
CA MET A 848 11.65 -35.75 6.09
C MET A 848 11.56 -37.23 6.40
N PHE A 849 10.58 -37.93 5.82
CA PHE A 849 10.51 -39.38 5.83
C PHE A 849 9.67 -39.84 4.63
N SER A 850 10.11 -40.89 3.95
CA SER A 850 9.28 -41.60 2.99
C SER A 850 9.87 -42.99 2.72
N ASN A 851 9.05 -43.87 2.15
CA ASN A 851 9.49 -45.13 1.55
C ASN A 851 9.38 -45.08 0.00
N ASP A 852 9.00 -43.94 -0.57
CA ASP A 852 8.96 -43.72 -2.02
C ASP A 852 10.36 -43.37 -2.56
N ALA A 853 10.83 -44.15 -3.54
CA ALA A 853 12.18 -44.01 -4.09
C ALA A 853 12.41 -42.67 -4.82
N TYR A 854 11.37 -42.07 -5.41
CA TYR A 854 11.47 -40.77 -6.05
C TYR A 854 11.56 -39.64 -5.01
N VAL A 855 10.86 -39.75 -3.88
CA VAL A 855 11.01 -38.76 -2.80
C VAL A 855 12.40 -38.81 -2.18
N LEU A 856 12.96 -40.01 -1.99
CA LEU A 856 14.33 -40.17 -1.46
C LEU A 856 15.38 -39.60 -2.44
N ASP A 857 15.26 -39.89 -3.73
CA ASP A 857 16.06 -39.30 -4.82
C ASP A 857 15.94 -37.75 -4.86
N MET A 858 14.75 -37.20 -4.61
CA MET A 858 14.57 -35.75 -4.49
C MET A 858 15.25 -35.18 -3.25
N TYR A 859 15.15 -35.81 -2.08
CA TYR A 859 15.86 -35.35 -0.88
C TYR A 859 17.39 -35.32 -1.09
N GLU A 860 17.96 -36.32 -1.76
CA GLU A 860 19.37 -36.37 -2.11
C GLU A 860 19.76 -35.24 -3.09
N ARG A 861 18.98 -35.03 -4.17
CA ARG A 861 19.25 -33.97 -5.16
C ARG A 861 19.09 -32.55 -4.63
N LEU A 862 18.13 -32.31 -3.72
CA LEU A 862 17.78 -30.98 -3.23
C LEU A 862 18.68 -30.50 -2.08
N LEU A 863 19.30 -31.42 -1.34
CA LEU A 863 20.14 -31.10 -0.17
C LEU A 863 21.60 -31.52 -0.32
N GLY A 864 21.90 -32.58 -1.07
CA GLY A 864 23.22 -33.22 -1.07
C GLY A 864 23.67 -33.55 0.36
N ASP A 865 24.88 -33.09 0.72
CA ASP A 865 25.44 -33.25 2.06
C ASP A 865 24.69 -32.48 3.17
N ASN A 866 23.74 -31.58 2.84
CA ASN A 866 23.00 -30.78 3.83
C ASN A 866 21.88 -31.56 4.53
N VAL A 867 22.10 -32.84 4.88
CA VAL A 867 21.09 -33.74 5.46
C VAL A 867 21.51 -34.37 6.79
N HIS A 868 20.65 -34.25 7.80
CA HIS A 868 20.80 -34.84 9.13
C HIS A 868 19.80 -35.99 9.29
N TRP A 869 20.27 -37.24 9.37
CA TRP A 869 19.43 -38.42 9.50
C TRP A 869 19.56 -39.05 10.90
N GLN A 870 18.47 -39.09 11.67
CA GLN A 870 18.50 -39.47 13.08
C GLN A 870 17.28 -40.29 13.54
N ASN A 871 17.39 -40.91 14.72
CA ASN A 871 16.36 -41.79 15.27
C ASN A 871 15.27 -40.99 16.01
N ARG A 872 14.03 -41.47 15.91
CA ARG A 872 12.82 -40.73 16.30
C ARG A 872 12.47 -40.88 17.78
N GLU A 873 12.85 -39.89 18.57
CA GLU A 873 12.37 -39.72 19.96
C GLU A 873 11.10 -38.85 20.03
N ALA A 874 9.95 -39.51 19.97
CA ALA A 874 8.61 -38.91 20.07
C ALA A 874 7.91 -39.37 21.35
N TRP A 875 7.31 -38.43 22.10
CA TRP A 875 6.82 -38.67 23.47
C TRP A 875 5.46 -38.02 23.73
N VAL A 876 4.77 -38.46 24.78
CA VAL A 876 3.56 -37.86 25.36
C VAL A 876 3.90 -37.43 26.78
N TYR A 877 3.47 -36.24 27.20
CA TYR A 877 3.56 -35.79 28.59
C TYR A 877 2.16 -35.73 29.19
N SER A 878 1.90 -36.54 30.22
CA SER A 878 0.62 -36.60 30.91
C SER A 878 0.80 -37.09 32.34
N LYS A 879 0.02 -36.60 33.30
CA LYS A 879 0.11 -37.01 34.72
C LYS A 879 1.52 -36.83 35.31
N ASN A 880 2.26 -35.84 34.80
CA ASN A 880 3.68 -35.57 35.08
C ASN A 880 4.67 -36.71 34.69
N VAL A 881 4.27 -37.60 33.77
CA VAL A 881 5.11 -38.70 33.26
C VAL A 881 5.35 -38.53 31.76
N TYR A 882 6.60 -38.70 31.34
CA TYR A 882 6.96 -38.83 29.92
C TYR A 882 6.75 -40.28 29.47
N THR A 883 5.74 -40.48 28.62
CA THR A 883 5.35 -41.78 28.02
C THR A 883 5.87 -41.83 26.58
N ARG A 884 6.56 -42.88 26.13
CA ARG A 884 7.06 -42.95 24.75
C ARG A 884 5.90 -43.11 23.76
N TYR A 885 6.00 -42.55 22.55
CA TYR A 885 4.98 -42.73 21.51
C TYR A 885 5.21 -44.05 20.74
N PRO A 886 4.19 -44.92 20.58
CA PRO A 886 2.77 -44.71 20.88
C PRO A 886 2.39 -44.97 22.35
N PHE A 887 1.57 -44.07 22.91
CA PHE A 887 1.06 -44.13 24.29
C PHE A 887 0.42 -45.48 24.62
N GLN A 888 -0.44 -45.96 23.72
CA GLN A 888 -1.22 -47.18 23.88
C GLN A 888 -0.37 -48.45 24.07
N GLY A 889 0.88 -48.47 23.59
CA GLY A 889 1.83 -49.58 23.75
C GLY A 889 3.07 -49.23 24.59
N SER A 890 3.00 -48.17 25.41
CA SER A 890 4.14 -47.68 26.20
C SER A 890 3.73 -47.16 27.58
N LEU A 891 2.66 -47.72 28.15
CA LEU A 891 1.99 -47.25 29.37
C LEU A 891 2.87 -47.26 30.64
N TYR A 892 4.02 -47.94 30.63
CA TYR A 892 4.93 -48.07 31.77
C TYR A 892 5.26 -46.74 32.45
N GLY A 893 5.24 -46.74 33.79
CA GLY A 893 5.49 -45.56 34.62
C GLY A 893 4.27 -44.66 34.85
N LEU A 894 3.15 -44.85 34.14
CA LEU A 894 1.89 -44.17 34.46
C LEU A 894 1.35 -44.58 35.86
N PRO A 895 0.55 -43.75 36.54
CA PRO A 895 -0.02 -44.08 37.85
C PRO A 895 -0.82 -45.40 37.82
N PRO A 896 -0.74 -46.26 38.85
CA PRO A 896 -1.41 -47.58 38.84
C PRO A 896 -2.93 -47.57 38.57
N ALA A 897 -3.64 -46.52 38.96
CA ALA A 897 -5.05 -46.35 38.63
C ALA A 897 -5.27 -46.07 37.13
N VAL A 898 -4.40 -45.28 36.50
CA VAL A 898 -4.41 -45.00 35.05
C VAL A 898 -4.05 -46.26 34.27
N LEU A 899 -3.02 -47.00 34.69
CA LEU A 899 -2.66 -48.31 34.13
C LEU A 899 -3.85 -49.28 34.15
N LYS A 900 -4.52 -49.41 35.30
CA LYS A 900 -5.72 -50.26 35.45
C LYS A 900 -6.83 -49.84 34.49
N GLU A 901 -7.18 -48.55 34.43
CA GLU A 901 -8.24 -48.07 33.53
C GLU A 901 -7.90 -48.30 32.04
N CYS A 902 -6.65 -48.08 31.62
CA CYS A 902 -6.20 -48.33 30.26
C CYS A 902 -6.28 -49.82 29.88
N LEU A 903 -5.73 -50.71 30.72
CA LEU A 903 -5.71 -52.15 30.43
C LEU A 903 -7.11 -52.78 30.52
N VAL A 904 -7.91 -52.43 31.53
CA VAL A 904 -9.31 -52.91 31.64
C VAL A 904 -10.14 -52.40 30.47
N GLY A 905 -10.03 -51.12 30.11
CA GLY A 905 -10.77 -50.57 28.96
C GLY A 905 -10.42 -51.25 27.64
N ALA A 906 -9.15 -51.63 27.43
CA ALA A 906 -8.72 -52.36 26.24
C ALA A 906 -9.20 -53.83 26.22
N ILE A 907 -9.28 -54.48 27.38
CA ILE A 907 -9.89 -55.81 27.55
C ILE A 907 -11.39 -55.73 27.23
N GLU A 908 -12.11 -54.76 27.82
CA GLU A 908 -13.55 -54.56 27.60
C GLU A 908 -13.89 -54.26 26.13
N ALA A 909 -13.08 -53.42 25.48
CA ALA A 909 -13.26 -53.09 24.06
C ALA A 909 -13.07 -54.32 23.13
N ARG A 910 -12.21 -55.26 23.53
CA ARG A 910 -11.88 -56.45 22.72
C ARG A 910 -12.76 -57.68 23.00
N PHE A 911 -13.27 -57.82 24.22
CA PHE A 911 -13.97 -59.04 24.67
C PHE A 911 -15.39 -58.80 25.21
N GLY A 912 -15.77 -57.56 25.51
CA GLY A 912 -17.04 -57.19 26.15
C GLY A 912 -16.88 -56.88 27.65
N PRO A 913 -17.92 -56.34 28.31
CA PRO A 913 -17.86 -55.97 29.73
C PRO A 913 -17.59 -57.19 30.63
N ILE A 914 -16.62 -57.07 31.54
CA ILE A 914 -16.11 -58.18 32.37
C ILE A 914 -17.21 -58.81 33.24
N ASP A 915 -18.17 -58.00 33.71
CA ASP A 915 -19.30 -58.46 34.55
C ASP A 915 -20.48 -59.03 33.74
N SER A 916 -20.34 -59.26 32.42
CA SER A 916 -21.43 -59.74 31.57
C SER A 916 -21.10 -61.03 30.82
N HIS A 917 -21.98 -62.03 30.90
CA HIS A 917 -21.90 -63.27 30.10
C HIS A 917 -22.38 -63.06 28.64
N GLN A 918 -22.25 -61.86 28.10
CA GLN A 918 -22.65 -61.53 26.73
C GLN A 918 -21.39 -61.33 25.88
N SER A 919 -21.24 -62.17 24.84
CA SER A 919 -20.19 -61.99 23.83
C SER A 919 -20.34 -60.62 23.17
N ALA A 920 -19.22 -59.92 22.97
CA ALA A 920 -19.21 -58.62 22.29
C ALA A 920 -19.99 -58.65 20.95
N PRO A 921 -20.77 -57.59 20.62
CA PRO A 921 -21.55 -57.53 19.40
C PRO A 921 -20.67 -57.63 18.15
N PRO A 922 -21.20 -58.14 17.02
CA PRO A 922 -20.41 -58.35 15.81
C PRO A 922 -19.77 -57.05 15.30
N PRO A 923 -18.54 -57.12 14.73
CA PRO A 923 -17.74 -55.95 14.41
C PRO A 923 -18.33 -55.15 13.25
N THR A 924 -19.21 -54.22 13.58
CA THR A 924 -19.55 -53.09 12.71
C THR A 924 -18.39 -52.09 12.72
N PRO A 925 -18.00 -51.53 11.55
CA PRO A 925 -17.07 -50.41 11.53
C PRO A 925 -17.57 -49.26 12.43
N PRO A 926 -16.69 -48.59 13.19
CA PRO A 926 -17.08 -47.42 13.98
C PRO A 926 -17.62 -46.33 13.05
N ALA A 927 -18.71 -45.67 13.44
CA ALA A 927 -19.35 -44.68 12.57
C ALA A 927 -18.50 -43.39 12.42
N ASN A 928 -17.68 -43.09 13.43
CA ASN A 928 -16.90 -41.86 13.56
C ASN A 928 -15.61 -42.11 14.39
N PHE A 929 -14.76 -41.09 14.51
CA PHE A 929 -13.46 -41.19 15.19
C PHE A 929 -13.59 -41.33 16.72
N GLU A 930 -14.65 -40.81 17.35
CA GLU A 930 -14.89 -41.01 18.79
C GLU A 930 -15.24 -42.48 19.10
N GLU A 931 -16.12 -43.08 18.29
CA GLU A 931 -16.41 -44.52 18.35
C GLU A 931 -15.18 -45.37 18.01
N PHE A 932 -14.33 -44.94 17.07
CA PHE A 932 -13.08 -45.63 16.79
C PHE A 932 -12.17 -45.67 18.02
N ILE A 933 -11.99 -44.52 18.69
CA ILE A 933 -11.18 -44.41 19.92
C ILE A 933 -11.70 -45.37 21.00
N ASP A 934 -13.00 -45.32 21.29
CA ASP A 934 -13.61 -46.14 22.35
C ASP A 934 -13.65 -47.63 22.01
N ARG A 935 -13.93 -48.02 20.75
CA ARG A 935 -13.99 -49.42 20.31
C ARG A 935 -12.62 -50.07 20.08
N VAL A 936 -11.57 -49.30 19.77
CA VAL A 936 -10.26 -49.83 19.35
C VAL A 936 -9.18 -49.70 20.44
N TRP A 937 -9.21 -48.63 21.25
CA TRP A 937 -8.25 -48.45 22.37
C TRP A 937 -8.89 -48.52 23.75
N GLY A 938 -10.22 -48.47 23.83
CA GLY A 938 -10.95 -48.60 25.08
C GLY A 938 -10.99 -47.33 25.92
N LYS A 939 -12.00 -47.26 26.79
CA LYS A 939 -12.38 -46.06 27.55
C LYS A 939 -11.26 -45.46 28.40
N GLY A 940 -10.29 -46.26 28.86
CA GLY A 940 -9.14 -45.77 29.61
C GLY A 940 -8.18 -44.94 28.74
N ILE A 941 -7.77 -45.47 27.58
CA ILE A 941 -6.88 -44.74 26.66
C ILE A 941 -7.61 -43.56 26.02
N ALA A 942 -8.91 -43.71 25.74
CA ALA A 942 -9.80 -42.61 25.37
C ALA A 942 -9.72 -41.47 26.39
N LYS A 943 -10.01 -41.76 27.67
CA LYS A 943 -10.02 -40.80 28.79
C LYS A 943 -8.68 -40.11 29.03
N HIS A 944 -7.56 -40.86 29.04
CA HIS A 944 -6.27 -40.33 29.50
C HIS A 944 -5.39 -39.72 28.41
N PHE A 945 -5.57 -40.09 27.15
CA PHE A 945 -4.76 -39.55 26.06
C PHE A 945 -5.57 -39.26 24.79
N ALA A 946 -6.23 -40.27 24.21
CA ALA A 946 -6.67 -40.20 22.83
C ALA A 946 -7.78 -39.15 22.61
N THR A 947 -8.82 -39.13 23.42
CA THR A 947 -9.91 -38.15 23.32
C THR A 947 -9.47 -36.72 23.68
N PRO A 948 -8.79 -36.44 24.81
CA PRO A 948 -8.36 -35.08 25.12
C PRO A 948 -7.33 -34.55 24.11
N TYR A 949 -6.33 -35.35 23.72
CA TYR A 949 -5.35 -34.94 22.70
C TYR A 949 -6.02 -34.63 21.36
N ASN A 950 -6.91 -35.50 20.86
CA ASN A 950 -7.53 -35.29 19.55
C ASN A 950 -8.55 -34.13 19.58
N ARG A 951 -9.35 -33.96 20.65
CA ARG A 951 -10.21 -32.77 20.78
C ARG A 951 -9.38 -31.47 20.79
N LYS A 952 -8.23 -31.49 21.47
CA LYS A 952 -7.29 -30.36 21.53
C LYS A 952 -6.62 -30.08 20.18
N LEU A 953 -6.17 -31.11 19.45
CA LEU A 953 -5.58 -31.04 18.10
C LEU A 953 -6.62 -30.57 17.06
N TRP A 954 -7.71 -31.31 16.88
CA TRP A 954 -8.64 -31.10 15.77
C TRP A 954 -9.65 -29.97 16.01
N ALA A 955 -9.78 -29.48 17.24
CA ALA A 955 -10.64 -28.34 17.59
C ALA A 955 -12.11 -28.51 17.14
N VAL A 956 -12.60 -29.75 17.00
CA VAL A 956 -13.98 -30.14 16.66
C VAL A 956 -14.40 -31.38 17.47
N PRO A 957 -15.71 -31.67 17.62
CA PRO A 957 -16.18 -32.93 18.19
C PRO A 957 -15.72 -34.14 17.35
N LEU A 958 -15.14 -35.15 18.01
CA LEU A 958 -14.58 -36.32 17.32
C LEU A 958 -15.67 -37.23 16.73
N ALA A 959 -16.91 -37.10 17.21
CA ALA A 959 -18.09 -37.77 16.67
C ALA A 959 -18.51 -37.24 15.28
N GLU A 960 -17.99 -36.09 14.84
CA GLU A 960 -18.22 -35.52 13.49
C GLU A 960 -17.16 -35.93 12.48
N MET A 961 -16.06 -36.55 12.94
CA MET A 961 -14.95 -36.97 12.10
C MET A 961 -15.11 -38.41 11.63
N GLU A 962 -14.86 -38.67 10.35
CA GLU A 962 -14.82 -40.02 9.79
C GLU A 962 -13.43 -40.67 9.98
N THR A 963 -13.25 -41.91 9.50
CA THR A 963 -12.12 -42.78 9.90
C THR A 963 -11.14 -43.17 8.77
N SER A 964 -11.41 -42.82 7.50
CA SER A 964 -10.59 -43.25 6.35
C SER A 964 -9.14 -42.76 6.42
N TRP A 965 -8.92 -41.56 6.95
CA TRP A 965 -7.60 -40.94 7.09
C TRP A 965 -6.67 -41.65 8.10
N LEU A 966 -7.20 -42.53 8.95
CA LEU A 966 -6.44 -43.25 9.98
C LEU A 966 -5.47 -44.29 9.38
N GLY A 967 -5.71 -44.72 8.14
CA GLY A 967 -4.97 -45.80 7.46
C GLY A 967 -3.45 -45.62 7.51
N GLY A 968 -2.77 -46.49 8.25
CA GLY A 968 -1.31 -46.48 8.43
C GLY A 968 -0.75 -45.34 9.30
N ARG A 969 -1.59 -44.45 9.84
CA ARG A 969 -1.14 -43.26 10.58
C ARG A 969 -1.15 -43.40 12.10
N VAL A 970 -2.04 -44.22 12.65
CA VAL A 970 -2.10 -44.45 14.10
C VAL A 970 -1.75 -45.91 14.43
N PRO A 971 -0.74 -46.16 15.30
CA PRO A 971 -0.36 -47.50 15.68
C PRO A 971 -1.48 -48.26 16.41
N LEU A 972 -1.66 -49.53 16.04
CA LEU A 972 -2.60 -50.46 16.66
C LEU A 972 -1.82 -51.62 17.28
N PRO A 973 -1.29 -51.48 18.51
CA PRO A 973 -0.69 -52.59 19.23
C PRO A 973 -1.77 -53.62 19.59
N ASP A 974 -1.37 -54.88 19.73
CA ASP A 974 -2.25 -55.90 20.33
C ASP A 974 -2.20 -55.86 21.86
N LEU A 975 -3.15 -56.55 22.51
CA LEU A 975 -3.29 -56.54 23.97
C LEU A 975 -2.05 -57.11 24.71
N GLY A 976 -1.30 -58.02 24.09
CA GLY A 976 -0.04 -58.52 24.65
C GLY A 976 0.99 -57.40 24.71
N GLN A 977 1.21 -56.71 23.59
CA GLN A 977 2.10 -55.54 23.50
C GLN A 977 1.69 -54.41 24.46
N MET A 978 0.39 -54.21 24.69
CA MET A 978 -0.12 -53.24 25.67
C MET A 978 0.16 -53.64 27.13
N ILE A 979 0.17 -54.94 27.44
CA ILE A 979 0.52 -55.46 28.77
C ILE A 979 2.04 -55.43 28.98
N GLU A 980 2.83 -55.89 28.00
CA GLU A 980 4.30 -55.82 28.01
C GLU A 980 4.78 -54.37 28.20
N GLY A 981 4.29 -53.45 27.36
CA GLY A 981 4.58 -52.01 27.47
C GLY A 981 3.97 -51.30 28.68
N ALA A 982 3.25 -52.01 29.56
CA ALA A 982 2.83 -51.54 30.88
C ALA A 982 3.70 -52.11 32.02
N LEU A 983 4.35 -53.26 31.80
CA LEU A 983 5.23 -53.94 32.75
C LEU A 983 6.69 -53.47 32.65
N GLU A 984 7.17 -53.16 31.45
CA GLU A 984 8.56 -52.75 31.17
C GLU A 984 8.64 -51.53 30.23
N PRO A 985 9.76 -50.76 30.24
CA PRO A 985 9.91 -49.60 29.37
C PRO A 985 10.02 -49.99 27.89
N THR A 986 9.09 -49.51 27.05
CA THR A 986 9.12 -49.76 25.59
C THR A 986 10.42 -49.26 24.96
N PRO A 987 11.16 -50.10 24.22
CA PRO A 987 12.43 -49.72 23.60
C PRO A 987 12.26 -48.61 22.55
N ALA A 988 13.38 -48.00 22.15
CA ALA A 988 13.38 -47.07 21.03
C ALA A 988 12.90 -47.80 19.76
N PRO A 989 12.05 -47.18 18.91
CA PRO A 989 11.54 -47.84 17.72
C PRO A 989 12.67 -48.21 16.75
N MET A 990 12.52 -49.33 16.03
CA MET A 990 13.46 -49.81 15.01
C MET A 990 12.77 -49.99 13.66
N GLY A 991 13.52 -49.82 12.57
CA GLY A 991 13.02 -49.90 11.19
C GLY A 991 12.93 -48.53 10.49
N PRO A 992 12.52 -48.48 9.21
CA PRO A 992 12.56 -47.25 8.41
C PRO A 992 11.70 -46.13 8.99
N ASN A 993 10.49 -46.43 9.47
CA ASN A 993 9.59 -45.44 10.10
C ASN A 993 10.06 -44.94 11.50
N ALA A 994 11.20 -45.43 11.98
CA ALA A 994 11.85 -45.01 13.22
C ALA A 994 13.00 -44.01 13.03
N ARG A 995 13.40 -43.76 11.77
CA ARG A 995 14.44 -42.79 11.39
C ARG A 995 13.79 -41.66 10.59
N PHE A 996 14.26 -40.43 10.76
CA PHE A 996 13.81 -39.29 9.97
C PHE A 996 15.00 -38.41 9.56
N GLY A 997 14.83 -37.67 8.48
CA GLY A 997 15.78 -36.69 7.98
C GLY A 997 15.33 -35.26 8.30
N TYR A 998 16.29 -34.34 8.39
CA TYR A 998 16.05 -32.91 8.51
C TYR A 998 17.25 -32.15 7.90
N PRO A 999 17.10 -30.97 7.27
CA PRO A 999 18.25 -30.26 6.69
C PRO A 999 19.28 -29.84 7.74
N LEU A 1000 20.58 -30.06 7.48
CA LEU A 1000 21.64 -29.70 8.43
C LEU A 1000 21.70 -28.18 8.68
N ARG A 1001 21.42 -27.35 7.68
CA ARG A 1001 21.45 -25.88 7.76
C ARG A 1001 20.27 -25.28 7.00
N GLY A 1002 19.82 -24.10 7.46
CA GLY A 1002 18.76 -23.32 6.81
C GLY A 1002 17.32 -23.72 7.17
N GLY A 1003 17.14 -24.66 8.09
CA GLY A 1003 15.82 -25.18 8.46
C GLY A 1003 15.15 -25.97 7.33
N PHE A 1004 13.86 -26.30 7.47
CA PHE A 1004 13.12 -26.99 6.40
C PHE A 1004 12.98 -26.15 5.11
N GLN A 1005 13.11 -24.83 5.21
CA GLN A 1005 13.25 -23.91 4.06
C GLN A 1005 14.33 -24.37 3.08
N ALA A 1006 15.47 -24.89 3.54
CA ALA A 1006 16.57 -25.29 2.68
C ALA A 1006 16.19 -26.41 1.68
N LEU A 1007 15.24 -27.29 2.04
CA LEU A 1007 14.71 -28.30 1.12
C LEU A 1007 13.81 -27.68 0.03
N MET A 1008 13.17 -26.55 0.32
CA MET A 1008 12.33 -25.81 -0.61
C MET A 1008 13.19 -24.95 -1.55
N ASP A 1009 14.20 -24.27 -0.99
CA ASP A 1009 15.15 -23.46 -1.75
C ASP A 1009 16.04 -24.30 -2.68
N GLY A 1010 16.29 -25.58 -2.34
CA GLY A 1010 16.99 -26.53 -3.21
C GLY A 1010 16.33 -26.76 -4.58
N PHE A 1011 15.04 -26.43 -4.74
CA PHE A 1011 14.39 -26.44 -6.06
C PHE A 1011 14.81 -25.25 -6.93
N LEU A 1012 15.12 -24.08 -6.34
CA LEU A 1012 15.37 -22.85 -7.09
C LEU A 1012 16.45 -22.96 -8.18
N PRO A 1013 17.64 -23.57 -7.96
CA PRO A 1013 18.64 -23.77 -9.02
C PRO A 1013 18.25 -24.85 -10.05
N LEU A 1014 17.13 -25.57 -9.84
CA LEU A 1014 16.62 -26.63 -10.71
C LEU A 1014 15.32 -26.23 -11.44
N LEU A 1015 14.79 -25.02 -11.23
CA LEU A 1015 13.54 -24.55 -11.82
C LEU A 1015 13.74 -23.81 -13.14
N GLU A 1016 13.49 -24.50 -14.26
CA GLU A 1016 13.45 -23.91 -15.61
C GLU A 1016 12.09 -23.24 -15.90
N CYS A 1017 11.65 -22.28 -15.06
CA CYS A 1017 10.36 -21.58 -15.20
C CYS A 1017 10.38 -20.12 -14.72
N GLU A 1018 9.40 -19.31 -15.14
CA GLU A 1018 9.18 -17.97 -14.57
C GLU A 1018 8.61 -18.12 -13.14
N LEU A 1019 9.34 -17.68 -12.12
CA LEU A 1019 8.87 -17.62 -10.73
C LEU A 1019 8.45 -16.19 -10.36
N SER A 1020 7.24 -16.03 -9.82
CA SER A 1020 6.68 -14.75 -9.41
C SER A 1020 6.19 -14.81 -7.95
N VAL A 1021 7.04 -14.37 -7.03
CA VAL A 1021 6.70 -14.16 -5.60
C VAL A 1021 5.89 -12.87 -5.39
N ARG A 1022 5.36 -12.65 -4.19
CA ARG A 1022 4.50 -11.50 -3.81
C ARG A 1022 3.35 -11.25 -4.80
N THR A 1023 2.76 -12.32 -5.32
CA THR A 1023 1.74 -12.33 -6.38
C THR A 1023 0.50 -13.12 -5.92
N SER A 1024 -0.56 -12.43 -5.50
CA SER A 1024 -1.78 -13.07 -4.99
C SER A 1024 -2.84 -13.29 -6.07
N VAL A 1025 -3.53 -14.43 -6.03
CA VAL A 1025 -4.67 -14.73 -6.92
C VAL A 1025 -5.91 -13.95 -6.47
N LEU A 1026 -6.43 -13.09 -7.34
CA LEU A 1026 -7.68 -12.34 -7.10
C LEU A 1026 -8.88 -12.88 -7.90
N HIS A 1027 -8.69 -13.67 -8.95
CA HIS A 1027 -9.77 -14.35 -9.69
C HIS A 1027 -9.20 -15.48 -10.55
N VAL A 1028 -9.83 -16.66 -10.51
CA VAL A 1028 -9.64 -17.77 -11.46
C VAL A 1028 -10.90 -17.87 -12.32
N SER A 1029 -10.77 -18.15 -13.61
CA SER A 1029 -11.88 -18.15 -14.56
C SER A 1029 -11.78 -19.43 -15.37
N PRO A 1030 -12.32 -20.56 -14.87
CA PRO A 1030 -12.19 -21.87 -15.51
C PRO A 1030 -12.74 -21.87 -16.94
N SER A 1031 -13.91 -21.26 -17.15
CA SER A 1031 -14.60 -21.23 -18.45
C SER A 1031 -13.81 -20.51 -19.54
N ARG A 1032 -13.00 -19.50 -19.16
CA ARG A 1032 -12.18 -18.71 -20.08
C ARG A 1032 -10.69 -19.04 -19.98
N ARG A 1033 -10.32 -20.05 -19.20
CA ARG A 1033 -8.94 -20.44 -18.83
C ARG A 1033 -8.02 -19.26 -18.52
N THR A 1034 -8.39 -18.45 -17.52
CA THR A 1034 -7.50 -17.36 -17.05
C THR A 1034 -7.40 -17.26 -15.53
N VAL A 1035 -6.33 -16.66 -15.05
CA VAL A 1035 -6.15 -16.16 -13.69
C VAL A 1035 -5.87 -14.66 -13.74
N ARG A 1036 -6.16 -13.94 -12.65
CA ARG A 1036 -5.86 -12.51 -12.48
C ARG A 1036 -5.28 -12.27 -11.09
N PHE A 1037 -4.23 -11.47 -11.02
CA PHE A 1037 -3.48 -11.20 -9.81
C PHE A 1037 -3.75 -9.81 -9.21
N ASP A 1038 -3.19 -9.56 -8.04
CA ASP A 1038 -3.22 -8.32 -7.26
C ASP A 1038 -2.44 -7.17 -7.90
N ASP A 1039 -1.27 -7.47 -8.46
CA ASP A 1039 -0.50 -6.55 -9.32
C ASP A 1039 -1.27 -6.06 -10.57
N GLY A 1040 -2.40 -6.68 -10.91
CA GLY A 1040 -3.27 -6.32 -12.01
C GLY A 1040 -2.99 -7.06 -13.33
N ARG A 1041 -1.98 -7.93 -13.40
CA ARG A 1041 -1.79 -8.88 -14.51
C ARG A 1041 -2.99 -9.82 -14.60
N SER A 1042 -3.30 -10.25 -15.82
CA SER A 1042 -4.15 -11.42 -16.06
C SER A 1042 -3.45 -12.35 -17.02
N ILE A 1043 -3.44 -13.64 -16.69
CA ILE A 1043 -2.76 -14.70 -17.43
C ILE A 1043 -3.78 -15.71 -17.95
N SER A 1044 -3.69 -16.15 -19.19
CA SER A 1044 -4.42 -17.29 -19.75
C SER A 1044 -3.52 -18.51 -19.86
N PHE A 1045 -4.09 -19.70 -19.71
CA PHE A 1045 -3.34 -20.95 -19.62
C PHE A 1045 -3.89 -22.03 -20.55
N ASP A 1046 -3.05 -22.93 -21.06
CA ASP A 1046 -3.52 -24.19 -21.63
C ASP A 1046 -3.90 -25.16 -20.51
N ALA A 1047 -3.04 -25.27 -19.50
CA ALA A 1047 -3.25 -26.05 -18.29
C ALA A 1047 -2.88 -25.27 -17.01
N LEU A 1048 -3.66 -25.51 -15.95
CA LEU A 1048 -3.46 -24.91 -14.63
C LEU A 1048 -3.32 -26.02 -13.58
N VAL A 1049 -2.23 -25.99 -12.82
CA VAL A 1049 -2.07 -26.75 -11.57
C VAL A 1049 -2.32 -25.80 -10.39
N SER A 1050 -3.33 -26.10 -9.58
CA SER A 1050 -3.56 -25.41 -8.31
C SER A 1050 -3.02 -26.23 -7.15
N THR A 1051 -2.28 -25.58 -6.25
CA THR A 1051 -1.98 -26.11 -4.91
C THR A 1051 -2.59 -25.24 -3.79
N MET A 1052 -3.36 -24.21 -4.16
CA MET A 1052 -4.06 -23.30 -3.26
C MET A 1052 -5.18 -24.02 -2.48
N PRO A 1053 -5.51 -23.61 -1.24
CA PRO A 1053 -6.69 -24.11 -0.54
C PRO A 1053 -7.99 -24.11 -1.35
N LEU A 1054 -8.67 -25.27 -1.39
CA LEU A 1054 -9.76 -25.57 -2.30
C LEU A 1054 -10.99 -24.65 -2.13
N PRO A 1055 -11.45 -24.32 -0.91
CA PRO A 1055 -12.53 -23.34 -0.73
C PRO A 1055 -12.16 -21.95 -1.29
N GLN A 1056 -10.91 -21.54 -1.10
CA GLN A 1056 -10.37 -20.27 -1.58
C GLN A 1056 -10.20 -20.26 -3.10
N LEU A 1057 -9.89 -21.42 -3.73
CA LEU A 1057 -9.89 -21.58 -5.18
C LEU A 1057 -11.31 -21.46 -5.77
N VAL A 1058 -12.31 -22.07 -5.13
CA VAL A 1058 -13.73 -21.93 -5.52
C VAL A 1058 -14.21 -20.49 -5.30
N GLN A 1059 -13.86 -19.87 -4.18
CA GLN A 1059 -14.16 -18.44 -3.92
C GLN A 1059 -13.53 -17.53 -4.98
N ALA A 1060 -12.29 -17.80 -5.40
CA ALA A 1060 -11.64 -17.07 -6.50
C ALA A 1060 -12.29 -17.29 -7.87
N CYS A 1061 -13.14 -18.31 -8.05
CA CYS A 1061 -13.95 -18.49 -9.25
C CYS A 1061 -15.24 -17.66 -9.25
N GLY A 1062 -15.71 -17.22 -8.07
CA GLY A 1062 -16.94 -16.45 -7.91
C GLY A 1062 -18.14 -17.15 -8.57
N ASP A 1063 -18.92 -16.37 -9.31
CA ASP A 1063 -20.17 -16.83 -9.97
C ASP A 1063 -19.94 -17.83 -11.13
N GLU A 1064 -18.69 -18.11 -11.53
CA GLU A 1064 -18.41 -19.23 -12.45
C GLU A 1064 -18.59 -20.60 -11.76
N ALA A 1065 -18.47 -20.67 -10.43
CA ALA A 1065 -18.69 -21.90 -9.65
C ALA A 1065 -20.20 -22.13 -9.40
N PRO A 1066 -20.76 -23.29 -9.81
CA PRO A 1066 -22.14 -23.69 -9.53
C PRO A 1066 -22.52 -23.69 -8.04
N ALA A 1067 -23.81 -23.53 -7.73
CA ALA A 1067 -24.28 -23.34 -6.36
C ALA A 1067 -24.03 -24.55 -5.43
N ASP A 1068 -24.05 -25.76 -5.98
CA ASP A 1068 -23.67 -27.02 -5.33
C ASP A 1068 -22.15 -27.09 -5.10
N VAL A 1069 -21.33 -26.73 -6.09
CA VAL A 1069 -19.86 -26.61 -5.94
C VAL A 1069 -19.49 -25.58 -4.87
N GLN A 1070 -20.18 -24.43 -4.83
CA GLN A 1070 -19.98 -23.43 -3.77
C GLN A 1070 -20.46 -23.93 -2.39
N ALA A 1071 -21.54 -24.71 -2.33
CA ALA A 1071 -22.04 -25.29 -1.08
C ALA A 1071 -21.08 -26.35 -0.54
N ALA A 1072 -20.59 -27.23 -1.42
CA ALA A 1072 -19.53 -28.19 -1.13
C ALA A 1072 -18.28 -27.49 -0.60
N ALA A 1073 -17.84 -26.40 -1.24
CA ALA A 1073 -16.67 -25.63 -0.82
C ALA A 1073 -16.84 -25.00 0.57
N ARG A 1074 -18.03 -24.45 0.89
CA ARG A 1074 -18.37 -23.98 2.24
C ARG A 1074 -18.47 -25.11 3.27
N GLY A 1075 -18.74 -26.34 2.83
CA GLY A 1075 -18.77 -27.55 3.65
C GLY A 1075 -17.40 -28.18 3.91
N LEU A 1076 -16.30 -27.65 3.38
CA LEU A 1076 -14.95 -28.16 3.64
C LEU A 1076 -14.33 -27.50 4.88
N ARG A 1077 -14.18 -28.26 5.95
CA ARG A 1077 -13.70 -27.76 7.26
C ARG A 1077 -12.17 -27.90 7.41
N HIS A 1078 -11.57 -26.96 8.15
CA HIS A 1078 -10.15 -26.98 8.52
C HIS A 1078 -9.91 -26.42 9.92
N VAL A 1079 -8.70 -26.66 10.44
CA VAL A 1079 -8.17 -26.13 11.71
C VAL A 1079 -6.98 -25.21 11.41
N ALA A 1080 -6.85 -24.14 12.19
CA ALA A 1080 -5.71 -23.24 12.14
C ALA A 1080 -4.66 -23.61 13.20
N VAL A 1081 -3.40 -23.23 12.98
CA VAL A 1081 -2.31 -23.38 13.96
C VAL A 1081 -1.60 -22.06 14.13
N ARG A 1082 -1.47 -21.62 15.39
CA ARG A 1082 -0.52 -20.59 15.80
C ARG A 1082 0.69 -21.30 16.42
N CYS A 1083 1.89 -20.99 15.93
CA CYS A 1083 3.14 -21.45 16.50
C CYS A 1083 3.78 -20.33 17.31
N VAL A 1084 4.15 -20.60 18.58
CA VAL A 1084 5.00 -19.72 19.39
C VAL A 1084 6.40 -20.33 19.40
N ASN A 1085 7.33 -19.63 18.77
CA ASN A 1085 8.74 -20.02 18.68
C ASN A 1085 9.52 -19.35 19.83
N LEU A 1086 10.32 -20.13 20.56
CA LEU A 1086 11.10 -19.68 21.71
C LEU A 1086 12.57 -20.06 21.55
N GLY A 1087 13.45 -19.05 21.56
CA GLY A 1087 14.90 -19.21 21.66
C GLY A 1087 15.33 -19.05 23.12
N VAL A 1088 16.00 -20.07 23.66
CA VAL A 1088 16.30 -20.17 25.09
C VAL A 1088 17.81 -20.22 25.30
N ARG A 1089 18.35 -19.28 26.08
CA ARG A 1089 19.77 -19.30 26.47
C ARG A 1089 19.97 -20.31 27.60
N LEU A 1090 20.82 -21.30 27.37
CA LEU A 1090 21.08 -22.37 28.32
C LEU A 1090 22.11 -21.93 29.39
N PRO A 1091 21.94 -22.34 30.66
CA PRO A 1091 22.97 -22.20 31.68
C PRO A 1091 24.29 -22.89 31.28
N ALA A 1092 25.42 -22.30 31.66
CA ALA A 1092 26.74 -22.79 31.28
C ALA A 1092 26.96 -24.27 31.66
N GLY A 1093 27.27 -25.10 30.67
CA GLY A 1093 27.43 -26.56 30.82
C GLY A 1093 26.18 -27.38 30.50
N ARG A 1094 25.02 -26.77 30.26
CA ARG A 1094 23.83 -27.46 29.73
C ARG A 1094 23.85 -27.37 28.19
N GLU A 1095 23.87 -28.52 27.50
CA GLU A 1095 23.88 -28.57 26.03
C GLU A 1095 22.51 -28.52 25.37
N ARG A 1096 21.45 -28.95 26.08
CA ARG A 1096 20.09 -29.09 25.53
C ARG A 1096 19.01 -28.94 26.59
N LEU A 1097 17.81 -28.54 26.18
CA LEU A 1097 16.64 -28.57 27.08
C LEU A 1097 16.19 -30.00 27.37
N THR A 1098 16.13 -30.84 26.32
CA THR A 1098 15.66 -32.23 26.37
C THR A 1098 16.32 -33.06 25.25
N ASP A 1099 16.23 -34.39 25.33
CA ASP A 1099 16.65 -35.38 24.32
C ASP A 1099 15.58 -35.66 23.24
N LYS A 1100 14.37 -35.11 23.42
CA LYS A 1100 13.17 -35.43 22.65
C LYS A 1100 13.05 -34.54 21.41
N HIS A 1101 12.51 -35.08 20.32
CA HIS A 1101 12.29 -34.33 19.08
C HIS A 1101 10.91 -33.65 19.05
N TRP A 1102 9.87 -34.31 19.58
CA TRP A 1102 8.59 -33.68 19.85
C TRP A 1102 7.81 -34.38 20.97
N ILE A 1103 6.97 -33.60 21.64
CA ILE A 1103 6.20 -34.02 22.81
C ILE A 1103 4.73 -33.61 22.60
N TYR A 1104 3.81 -34.54 22.78
CA TYR A 1104 2.36 -34.32 22.73
C TYR A 1104 1.80 -34.05 24.13
N TYR A 1105 0.87 -33.10 24.25
CA TYR A 1105 0.32 -32.63 25.51
C TYR A 1105 -1.23 -32.72 25.51
N PRO A 1106 -1.84 -33.82 26.02
CA PRO A 1106 -3.29 -33.95 26.15
C PRO A 1106 -3.94 -33.02 27.19
N GLU A 1107 -3.19 -32.57 28.20
CA GLU A 1107 -3.70 -31.86 29.39
C GLU A 1107 -3.76 -30.32 29.19
N GLU A 1108 -4.01 -29.53 30.24
CA GLU A 1108 -4.48 -28.12 30.21
C GLU A 1108 -3.53 -27.04 29.64
N THR A 1109 -2.42 -27.41 28.99
CA THR A 1109 -1.54 -26.44 28.31
C THR A 1109 -2.20 -25.85 27.05
N VAL A 1110 -1.80 -24.65 26.65
CA VAL A 1110 -2.29 -23.99 25.43
C VAL A 1110 -1.86 -24.74 24.17
N PHE A 1111 -0.61 -25.23 24.13
CA PHE A 1111 -0.05 -26.00 23.02
C PHE A 1111 -0.47 -27.47 23.07
N HIS A 1112 -0.79 -28.05 21.92
CA HIS A 1112 -1.10 -29.49 21.79
C HIS A 1112 0.17 -30.33 21.54
N ARG A 1113 1.21 -29.72 20.96
CA ARG A 1113 2.52 -30.30 20.68
C ARG A 1113 3.60 -29.26 20.91
N ILE A 1114 4.76 -29.68 21.44
CA ILE A 1114 6.02 -28.95 21.26
C ILE A 1114 6.88 -29.73 20.27
N PHE A 1115 7.42 -29.04 19.27
CA PHE A 1115 8.50 -29.54 18.42
C PHE A 1115 9.82 -28.90 18.88
N VAL A 1116 10.82 -29.73 19.11
CA VAL A 1116 12.11 -29.33 19.70
C VAL A 1116 13.10 -29.09 18.58
N GLN A 1117 12.93 -27.95 17.90
CA GLN A 1117 13.66 -27.61 16.68
C GLN A 1117 15.19 -27.69 16.86
N GLY A 1118 15.71 -27.37 18.05
CA GLY A 1118 17.13 -27.47 18.40
C GLY A 1118 17.72 -28.88 18.37
N ASN A 1119 16.89 -29.93 18.45
CA ASN A 1119 17.29 -31.33 18.24
C ASN A 1119 17.14 -31.77 16.78
N ALA A 1120 16.40 -31.05 15.92
CA ALA A 1120 16.25 -31.41 14.51
C ALA A 1120 17.57 -31.20 13.72
N SER A 1121 18.29 -30.13 14.02
CA SER A 1121 19.70 -29.93 13.64
C SER A 1121 20.42 -29.09 14.71
N PRO A 1122 21.69 -29.40 15.06
CA PRO A 1122 22.48 -28.55 15.94
C PRO A 1122 22.66 -27.11 15.41
N HIS A 1123 22.60 -26.89 14.10
CA HIS A 1123 22.71 -25.56 13.48
C HIS A 1123 21.39 -24.78 13.45
N ASN A 1124 20.30 -25.30 14.01
CA ASN A 1124 19.10 -24.50 14.28
C ASN A 1124 19.28 -23.58 15.52
N ASN A 1125 20.39 -23.71 16.26
CA ASN A 1125 20.66 -22.96 17.49
C ASN A 1125 21.93 -22.09 17.35
N PRO A 1126 22.00 -20.91 17.98
CA PRO A 1126 23.26 -20.21 18.21
C PRO A 1126 24.08 -20.89 19.33
N PRO A 1127 25.40 -20.60 19.46
CA PRO A 1127 26.22 -21.16 20.53
C PRO A 1127 25.68 -20.83 21.93
N GLY A 1128 25.36 -21.85 22.72
CA GLY A 1128 24.76 -21.70 24.06
C GLY A 1128 23.25 -21.44 24.07
N GLY A 1129 22.61 -21.35 22.91
CA GLY A 1129 21.15 -21.28 22.77
C GLY A 1129 20.52 -22.63 22.46
N PHE A 1130 19.20 -22.72 22.63
CA PHE A 1130 18.39 -23.87 22.23
C PHE A 1130 16.97 -23.47 21.81
N GLY A 1131 16.51 -23.89 20.62
CA GLY A 1131 15.21 -23.50 20.06
C GLY A 1131 14.10 -24.55 20.22
N LEU A 1132 12.88 -24.10 20.55
CA LEU A 1132 11.65 -24.92 20.49
C LEU A 1132 10.46 -24.16 19.92
N THR A 1133 9.45 -24.91 19.46
CA THR A 1133 8.21 -24.41 18.85
C THR A 1133 6.99 -25.01 19.54
N CYS A 1134 6.15 -24.18 20.13
CA CYS A 1134 4.89 -24.56 20.75
C CYS A 1134 3.74 -24.42 19.75
N GLU A 1135 3.11 -25.54 19.36
CA GLU A 1135 2.02 -25.55 18.37
C GLU A 1135 0.65 -25.48 19.04
N ILE A 1136 -0.12 -24.45 18.71
CA ILE A 1136 -1.42 -24.12 19.32
C ILE A 1136 -2.49 -24.15 18.23
N THR A 1137 -3.30 -25.20 18.20
CA THR A 1137 -4.42 -25.33 17.27
C THR A 1137 -5.62 -24.50 17.72
N TYR A 1138 -6.29 -23.83 16.80
CA TYR A 1138 -7.49 -23.03 17.07
C TYR A 1138 -8.51 -23.09 15.93
N GLY A 1139 -9.76 -22.72 16.26
CA GLY A 1139 -10.90 -22.71 15.34
C GLY A 1139 -12.18 -22.24 16.03
N PRO A 1140 -13.33 -22.20 15.33
CA PRO A 1140 -14.56 -21.59 15.86
C PRO A 1140 -15.08 -22.15 17.21
N SER A 1141 -14.92 -23.46 17.48
CA SER A 1141 -15.28 -24.08 18.77
C SER A 1141 -14.14 -24.12 19.79
N LYS A 1142 -12.96 -23.59 19.46
CA LYS A 1142 -11.78 -23.51 20.32
C LYS A 1142 -10.91 -22.31 19.88
N PRO A 1143 -11.33 -21.07 20.19
CA PRO A 1143 -10.53 -19.88 19.90
C PRO A 1143 -9.20 -19.90 20.68
N LEU A 1144 -8.27 -19.03 20.28
CA LEU A 1144 -7.08 -18.77 21.10
C LEU A 1144 -7.52 -18.09 22.42
N PRO A 1145 -6.90 -18.42 23.58
CA PRO A 1145 -7.25 -17.80 24.86
C PRO A 1145 -6.75 -16.35 24.99
N CYS A 1146 -5.79 -15.97 24.15
CA CYS A 1146 -5.16 -14.66 24.03
C CYS A 1146 -4.38 -14.61 22.70
N ASP A 1147 -3.94 -13.44 22.27
CA ASP A 1147 -3.06 -13.24 21.10
C ASP A 1147 -1.81 -12.40 21.52
N GLY A 1148 -0.88 -12.16 20.60
CA GLY A 1148 0.29 -11.30 20.80
C GLY A 1148 1.19 -11.77 21.94
N GLU A 1149 1.80 -10.82 22.65
CA GLU A 1149 2.71 -11.11 23.76
C GLU A 1149 2.04 -11.91 24.90
N ALA A 1150 0.73 -11.73 25.12
CA ALA A 1150 -0.02 -12.49 26.11
C ALA A 1150 -0.08 -14.00 25.77
N LEU A 1151 -0.13 -14.37 24.48
CA LEU A 1151 -0.06 -15.76 24.04
C LEU A 1151 1.37 -16.31 24.15
N THR A 1152 2.39 -15.50 23.86
CA THR A 1152 3.79 -15.85 24.08
C THR A 1152 4.06 -16.11 25.57
N ALA A 1153 3.62 -15.22 26.45
CA ALA A 1153 3.74 -15.34 27.90
C ALA A 1153 2.98 -16.58 28.42
N ARG A 1154 1.78 -16.86 27.92
CA ARG A 1154 1.03 -18.09 28.26
C ARG A 1154 1.77 -19.35 27.84
N ALA A 1155 2.35 -19.39 26.64
CA ALA A 1155 3.13 -20.53 26.17
C ALA A 1155 4.40 -20.75 27.02
N ILE A 1156 5.11 -19.69 27.41
CA ILE A 1156 6.27 -19.75 28.32
C ILE A 1156 5.85 -20.26 29.71
N ALA A 1157 4.74 -19.75 30.25
CA ALA A 1157 4.20 -20.18 31.54
C ALA A 1157 3.82 -21.67 31.53
N ASP A 1158 3.13 -22.14 30.50
CA ASP A 1158 2.77 -23.55 30.34
C ASP A 1158 4.03 -24.43 30.13
N CYS A 1159 5.06 -23.95 29.42
CA CYS A 1159 6.34 -24.65 29.29
C CYS A 1159 7.07 -24.80 30.62
N ARG A 1160 7.03 -23.78 31.49
CA ARG A 1160 7.55 -23.87 32.86
C ARG A 1160 6.70 -24.80 33.74
N ALA A 1161 5.37 -24.79 33.57
CA ALA A 1161 4.46 -25.67 34.30
C ALA A 1161 4.64 -27.17 33.97
N VAL A 1162 4.96 -27.53 32.72
CA VAL A 1162 5.30 -28.92 32.33
C VAL A 1162 6.79 -29.26 32.47
N GLY A 1163 7.59 -28.36 33.04
CA GLY A 1163 9.01 -28.59 33.33
C GLY A 1163 9.92 -28.78 32.11
N ILE A 1164 9.52 -28.34 30.90
CA ILE A 1164 10.43 -28.30 29.74
C ILE A 1164 11.35 -27.06 29.79
N LEU A 1165 10.94 -26.02 30.51
CA LEU A 1165 11.77 -24.88 30.92
C LEU A 1165 11.93 -24.87 32.45
N GLY A 1166 13.16 -24.73 32.92
CA GLY A 1166 13.48 -24.53 34.33
C GLY A 1166 13.27 -23.07 34.78
N PRO A 1167 13.51 -22.77 36.07
CA PRO A 1167 13.44 -21.40 36.59
C PRO A 1167 14.50 -20.50 35.92
N ASP A 1168 15.71 -21.02 35.73
CA ASP A 1168 16.89 -20.28 35.26
C ASP A 1168 17.06 -20.24 33.73
N ASP A 1169 16.14 -20.88 32.97
CA ASP A 1169 16.18 -20.89 31.51
C ASP A 1169 15.65 -19.53 30.97
N GLU A 1170 16.56 -18.67 30.52
CA GLU A 1170 16.28 -17.33 29.99
C GLU A 1170 15.71 -17.41 28.55
N ILE A 1171 14.55 -16.77 28.32
CA ILE A 1171 14.02 -16.58 26.96
C ILE A 1171 14.77 -15.41 26.32
N GLU A 1172 15.61 -15.73 25.36
CA GLU A 1172 16.45 -14.77 24.63
C GLU A 1172 15.70 -14.16 23.44
N CYS A 1173 14.88 -14.96 22.76
CA CYS A 1173 13.99 -14.45 21.71
C CYS A 1173 12.66 -15.21 21.66
N ALA A 1174 11.64 -14.54 21.12
CA ALA A 1174 10.39 -15.17 20.74
C ALA A 1174 9.83 -14.56 19.46
N ASN A 1175 9.12 -15.38 18.68
CA ASN A 1175 8.29 -14.93 17.57
C ASN A 1175 7.04 -15.81 17.46
N GLN A 1176 6.07 -15.37 16.65
CA GLN A 1176 4.90 -16.16 16.32
C GLN A 1176 4.74 -16.32 14.82
N VAL A 1177 4.24 -17.48 14.40
CA VAL A 1177 3.91 -17.80 13.02
C VAL A 1177 2.49 -18.34 12.96
N ASP A 1178 1.68 -17.81 12.05
CA ASP A 1178 0.27 -18.16 11.92
C ASP A 1178 -0.02 -18.97 10.65
N MET A 1179 -0.82 -20.03 10.80
CA MET A 1179 -1.24 -20.92 9.72
C MET A 1179 -2.77 -21.10 9.73
N PRO A 1180 -3.54 -20.13 9.17
CA PRO A 1180 -5.01 -20.13 9.24
C PRO A 1180 -5.70 -21.35 8.60
N CYS A 1181 -5.03 -22.04 7.67
CA CYS A 1181 -5.43 -23.35 7.18
C CYS A 1181 -4.22 -24.28 7.30
N ALA A 1182 -4.19 -25.04 8.40
CA ALA A 1182 -3.12 -25.96 8.75
C ALA A 1182 -3.57 -27.43 8.57
N TYR A 1183 -4.65 -27.85 9.22
CA TYR A 1183 -5.16 -29.23 9.12
C TYR A 1183 -6.52 -29.25 8.42
N VAL A 1184 -6.66 -30.08 7.38
CA VAL A 1184 -7.96 -30.37 6.75
C VAL A 1184 -8.73 -31.37 7.62
N ILE A 1185 -10.02 -31.15 7.84
CA ILE A 1185 -10.86 -32.05 8.64
C ILE A 1185 -11.52 -33.08 7.71
N TYR A 1186 -11.49 -34.35 8.14
CA TYR A 1186 -12.22 -35.44 7.52
C TYR A 1186 -13.53 -35.63 8.28
N ASP A 1187 -14.56 -34.88 7.88
CA ASP A 1187 -15.94 -35.11 8.29
C ASP A 1187 -16.69 -36.00 7.28
N HIS A 1188 -17.90 -36.43 7.63
CA HIS A 1188 -18.72 -37.30 6.79
C HIS A 1188 -19.17 -36.68 5.46
N ALA A 1189 -19.15 -35.35 5.31
CA ALA A 1189 -19.51 -34.66 4.07
C ALA A 1189 -18.29 -34.43 3.15
N ARG A 1190 -17.07 -34.37 3.71
CA ARG A 1190 -15.81 -34.12 2.98
C ARG A 1190 -15.72 -34.87 1.66
N ALA A 1191 -15.94 -36.19 1.65
CA ALA A 1191 -15.71 -37.01 0.46
C ALA A 1191 -16.62 -36.61 -0.72
N ALA A 1192 -17.91 -36.34 -0.45
CA ALA A 1192 -18.86 -35.87 -1.46
C ALA A 1192 -18.54 -34.43 -1.90
N ASN A 1193 -18.19 -33.56 -0.94
CA ASN A 1193 -17.83 -32.16 -1.21
C ASN A 1193 -16.58 -32.05 -2.10
N VAL A 1194 -15.51 -32.78 -1.77
CA VAL A 1194 -14.27 -32.83 -2.57
C VAL A 1194 -14.54 -33.40 -3.97
N ALA A 1195 -15.34 -34.46 -4.10
CA ALA A 1195 -15.70 -35.03 -5.40
C ALA A 1195 -16.44 -34.01 -6.29
N CYS A 1196 -17.50 -33.38 -5.77
CA CYS A 1196 -18.26 -32.34 -6.47
C CYS A 1196 -17.37 -31.22 -7.04
N ILE A 1197 -16.45 -30.69 -6.21
CA ILE A 1197 -15.56 -29.59 -6.61
C ILE A 1197 -14.48 -30.08 -7.60
N ARG A 1198 -13.87 -31.25 -7.35
CA ARG A 1198 -12.83 -31.84 -8.20
C ARG A 1198 -13.35 -32.14 -9.60
N ASP A 1199 -14.52 -32.77 -9.69
CA ASP A 1199 -15.09 -33.23 -10.96
C ASP A 1199 -15.55 -32.03 -11.80
N TRP A 1200 -15.98 -30.93 -11.15
CA TRP A 1200 -16.19 -29.64 -11.79
C TRP A 1200 -14.90 -29.03 -12.35
N PHE A 1201 -13.81 -28.92 -11.57
CA PHE A 1201 -12.52 -28.39 -12.07
C PHE A 1201 -11.90 -29.25 -13.18
N ALA A 1202 -12.04 -30.57 -13.08
CA ALA A 1202 -11.57 -31.50 -14.10
C ALA A 1202 -12.22 -31.24 -15.47
N SER A 1203 -13.50 -30.83 -15.51
CA SER A 1203 -14.20 -30.50 -16.76
C SER A 1203 -13.60 -29.35 -17.57
N PHE A 1204 -12.79 -28.47 -16.93
CA PHE A 1204 -12.07 -27.38 -17.60
C PHE A 1204 -10.61 -27.72 -17.94
N GLY A 1205 -10.10 -28.86 -17.45
CA GLY A 1205 -8.68 -29.21 -17.51
C GLY A 1205 -7.82 -28.55 -16.41
N ILE A 1206 -8.42 -28.20 -15.27
CA ILE A 1206 -7.69 -27.67 -14.11
C ILE A 1206 -7.33 -28.84 -13.18
N VAL A 1207 -6.05 -28.97 -12.86
CA VAL A 1207 -5.53 -30.03 -11.99
C VAL A 1207 -5.38 -29.51 -10.56
N LEU A 1208 -6.03 -30.20 -9.62
CA LEU A 1208 -5.92 -29.96 -8.19
C LEU A 1208 -4.80 -30.84 -7.61
N ALA A 1209 -3.87 -30.27 -6.85
CA ALA A 1209 -2.71 -31.02 -6.34
C ALA A 1209 -2.32 -30.64 -4.90
N GLY A 1210 -2.01 -31.65 -4.09
CA GLY A 1210 -1.44 -31.51 -2.76
C GLY A 1210 -2.45 -31.15 -1.67
N ARG A 1211 -1.93 -31.08 -0.43
CA ARG A 1211 -2.67 -31.00 0.85
C ARG A 1211 -3.96 -30.18 0.80
N TYR A 1212 -3.90 -28.98 0.22
CA TYR A 1212 -5.02 -28.03 0.28
C TYR A 1212 -5.84 -27.90 -1.01
N SER A 1213 -5.35 -28.33 -2.19
CA SER A 1213 -6.19 -28.39 -3.40
C SER A 1213 -6.89 -29.75 -3.56
N GLU A 1214 -6.30 -30.85 -3.08
CA GLU A 1214 -6.96 -32.17 -2.99
C GLU A 1214 -7.72 -32.35 -1.65
N TRP A 1215 -7.56 -31.39 -0.73
CA TRP A 1215 -8.12 -31.39 0.63
C TRP A 1215 -7.76 -32.65 1.46
N GLU A 1216 -6.61 -33.26 1.19
CA GLU A 1216 -6.10 -34.48 1.84
C GLU A 1216 -5.03 -34.14 2.90
N TYR A 1217 -4.96 -34.89 3.99
CA TYR A 1217 -3.98 -34.68 5.08
C TYR A 1217 -2.56 -35.15 4.67
N TYR A 1218 -1.88 -34.41 3.80
CA TYR A 1218 -0.57 -34.79 3.27
C TYR A 1218 0.62 -34.31 4.12
N ASN A 1219 1.69 -35.12 4.16
CA ASN A 1219 3.02 -34.70 4.59
C ASN A 1219 3.83 -34.18 3.37
N SER A 1220 5.09 -33.78 3.57
CA SER A 1220 5.97 -33.22 2.54
C SER A 1220 6.29 -34.21 1.40
N ASP A 1221 6.45 -35.50 1.70
CA ASP A 1221 6.67 -36.57 0.72
C ASP A 1221 5.45 -36.76 -0.21
N HIS A 1222 4.24 -36.82 0.37
CA HIS A 1222 2.99 -36.90 -0.37
C HIS A 1222 2.76 -35.65 -1.25
N ALA A 1223 3.22 -34.48 -0.80
CA ALA A 1223 3.20 -33.25 -1.59
C ALA A 1223 4.13 -33.31 -2.83
N PHE A 1224 5.36 -33.82 -2.68
CA PHE A 1224 6.27 -34.04 -3.82
C PHE A 1224 5.66 -35.03 -4.84
N ILE A 1225 5.09 -36.14 -4.37
CA ILE A 1225 4.42 -37.14 -5.22
C ILE A 1225 3.22 -36.53 -5.96
N ALA A 1226 2.40 -35.73 -5.26
CA ALA A 1226 1.25 -35.05 -5.87
C ALA A 1226 1.65 -34.01 -6.92
N GLY A 1227 2.74 -33.26 -6.68
CA GLY A 1227 3.30 -32.33 -7.66
C GLY A 1227 3.76 -33.03 -8.94
N ARG A 1228 4.51 -34.13 -8.80
CA ARG A 1228 4.90 -34.98 -9.94
C ARG A 1228 3.70 -35.59 -10.66
N ARG A 1229 2.70 -36.09 -9.92
CA ARG A 1229 1.44 -36.61 -10.49
C ARG A 1229 0.72 -35.56 -11.33
N ALA A 1230 0.62 -34.33 -10.83
CA ALA A 1230 -0.03 -33.23 -11.53
C ALA A 1230 0.72 -32.83 -12.82
N ALA A 1231 2.06 -32.78 -12.78
CA ALA A 1231 2.88 -32.52 -13.97
C ALA A 1231 2.67 -33.58 -15.07
N VAL A 1232 2.72 -34.87 -14.69
CA VAL A 1232 2.48 -35.99 -15.63
C VAL A 1232 1.05 -35.95 -16.20
N GLN A 1233 0.05 -35.62 -15.38
CA GLN A 1233 -1.34 -35.48 -15.82
C GLN A 1233 -1.50 -34.34 -16.85
N VAL A 1234 -0.87 -33.20 -16.62
CA VAL A 1234 -0.87 -32.06 -17.56
C VAL A 1234 -0.12 -32.42 -18.87
N GLN A 1235 1.05 -33.05 -18.77
CA GLN A 1235 1.83 -33.47 -19.95
C GLN A 1235 1.07 -34.48 -20.80
N ALA A 1236 0.39 -35.45 -20.18
CA ALA A 1236 -0.46 -36.40 -20.89
C ALA A 1236 -1.68 -35.74 -21.55
N ALA A 1237 -2.30 -34.75 -20.90
CA ALA A 1237 -3.44 -34.00 -21.44
C ALA A 1237 -3.08 -33.04 -22.59
N LEU A 1238 -1.80 -32.63 -22.69
CA LEU A 1238 -1.27 -31.73 -23.72
C LEU A 1238 -0.45 -32.46 -24.82
N ALA A 1239 -0.41 -33.79 -24.80
CA ALA A 1239 0.26 -34.58 -25.84
C ALA A 1239 -0.58 -34.59 -27.14
N PRO A 1240 0.02 -34.37 -28.33
CA PRO A 1240 -0.71 -34.49 -29.58
C PRO A 1240 -1.17 -35.95 -29.79
N ALA A 1241 -2.44 -36.13 -30.13
CA ALA A 1241 -3.00 -37.46 -30.37
C ALA A 1241 -2.22 -38.16 -31.50
N ALA A 1242 -1.56 -39.27 -31.18
CA ALA A 1242 -0.82 -40.06 -32.14
C ALA A 1242 -1.76 -40.54 -33.26
N ALA A 1243 -1.35 -40.32 -34.51
CA ALA A 1243 -2.19 -40.63 -35.67
C ALA A 1243 -2.53 -42.13 -35.71
N ALA A 1244 -3.79 -42.47 -35.49
CA ALA A 1244 -4.27 -43.84 -35.56
C ALA A 1244 -4.06 -44.41 -36.97
N PRO A 1245 -3.47 -45.62 -37.14
CA PRO A 1245 -3.26 -46.20 -38.46
C PRO A 1245 -4.59 -46.43 -39.18
N ALA A 1246 -4.70 -45.96 -40.42
CA ALA A 1246 -5.86 -46.21 -41.25
C ALA A 1246 -5.86 -47.66 -41.77
N GLY A 1247 -6.54 -48.58 -41.07
CA GLY A 1247 -6.92 -49.87 -41.63
C GLY A 1247 -6.98 -51.06 -40.67
N ALA A 1248 -8.17 -51.31 -40.09
CA ALA A 1248 -8.66 -52.67 -39.82
C ALA A 1248 -10.19 -52.64 -39.61
N LEU A 1249 -10.93 -53.44 -40.37
CA LEU A 1249 -12.33 -53.78 -40.09
C LEU A 1249 -12.35 -54.95 -39.10
N GLY A 1250 -13.06 -54.86 -37.96
CA GLY A 1250 -12.99 -55.95 -36.97
C GLY A 1250 -13.87 -55.85 -35.71
N GLY A 1251 -15.18 -56.02 -35.86
CA GLY A 1251 -16.03 -56.80 -34.93
C GLY A 1251 -16.06 -56.52 -33.41
N GLY A 1252 -17.04 -55.71 -32.98
CA GLY A 1252 -17.96 -56.10 -31.88
C GLY A 1252 -17.58 -55.76 -30.43
N GLY A 1253 -18.56 -55.99 -29.53
CA GLY A 1253 -18.38 -55.97 -28.07
C GLY A 1253 -18.97 -54.76 -27.33
N ARG A 1254 -20.19 -54.90 -26.79
CA ARG A 1254 -20.65 -54.08 -25.65
C ARG A 1254 -20.05 -54.64 -24.35
N ALA A 1255 -19.60 -53.76 -23.45
CA ALA A 1255 -19.50 -54.02 -22.01
C ALA A 1255 -19.67 -52.69 -21.25
N ALA A 1256 -19.99 -52.75 -19.95
CA ALA A 1256 -20.32 -51.55 -19.18
C ALA A 1256 -19.88 -51.65 -17.69
N ALA A 1257 -19.79 -50.46 -17.08
CA ALA A 1257 -19.86 -50.18 -15.64
C ALA A 1257 -18.66 -50.50 -14.71
N ALA A 1258 -18.67 -49.77 -13.59
CA ALA A 1258 -17.97 -49.98 -12.32
C ALA A 1258 -16.43 -49.94 -12.30
N ARG A 1259 -15.88 -48.82 -11.82
CA ARG A 1259 -15.79 -48.54 -10.36
C ARG A 1259 -15.70 -47.05 -10.07
#